data_AF-A0AAN6X110-F1
#
_entry.id   AF-A0AAN6X110-F1
#
_cell.length_a   1.000
_cell.length_b   1.000
_cell.length_c   1.000
_cell.angle_alpha   90.00
_cell.angle_beta   90.00
_cell.angle_gamma   90.00
#
_symmetry.space_group_name_H-M   'P 1'
#
loop_
_entity.id
_entity.type
_entity.pdbx_description
1 polymer ?
#
loop_
_entity_poly.entity_id
_entity_poly.type
_entity_poly.pdbx_seq_one_letter_code
_entity_poly.pdbx_strand_id
1 'polypeptide(L)'
;MNAQQLDADPAQAVDGLVRAIRDLTSDPNYKLVADVFSEFLFVKEQNNKLSSSHQVVLEEYRKFRNELEDQKAELDKEKKEMEIVIQEKGREIMQLTAIRARLEGDLEDTQKQLDDESHRALKAAEKAAADLANLQEVKAKELAEFKVLKEKEHAELQERAAKEFAHLKELKDKELASFRALKDKEFAEFKEIRDKEIANFQGLTAKEVNDLKTLKEKEFVDFKALKEKEFVDFKELKEKEFIGFKQLKERELADFKELKEKEYAALEAAKAAVEEEKRNSDAVAAEAAAKAAGEIAQLTEIKTGLEKVKVDNETEIGGLKGIITGLEAARAELELVKTVHESEIASLKAKVEALEAEQKRLGEDLETARQEVSSLQGTIEEKNKEIESLQESHRAAEEQIASLQQTVDDKNSEIEELHGRLSAEEERAEKAEAHGQDLQDRLDDTEESLRITTDKLEDLEDCRIELQTEHEDAYVAVLDKIWTTIVTLVEGTFRSDIEEPILSDTSCWNNLRNSPYLKHATQLQIPLPQSNTSAAKGMRISAVLAVLSRAMHKHLFRPVYLLEDDDDNLVKFLRALEDEDPTRETHIRATLLATMPERQLEQGARRVKTVIREVSWVVQHMLTALQFEAFCSGLEAACKLACEQWMRIQLSHMKIEPYFGPPYEDFDWQVLDLPEFADAAEETRLNPELSTQLSTHNIATHNVATSNVARQAQSMADIRLETIDGSDSGAPSVSASAPAPLDRPDTTSTYQPDNRDQDRDHNDNDDEDGPIEGEVDPDDILLVVWPSMCCVENGELMSITQGLVISKEQARPALEEVRVRARSVVTRPGSRRARTMSQGTMSRKESPRGKANHFMSLSRAASEIAASEVAVSERAVSRATERATDTAPSEATAASIIG
;
A
#
# COMPACT_ATOMS: atom_id res chain seq x y z
N MET A 1 40.60 79.11 -129.18
CA MET A 1 40.12 78.71 -130.52
C MET A 1 39.29 77.45 -130.37
N ASN A 2 38.28 77.26 -131.22
CA ASN A 2 37.41 76.08 -131.35
C ASN A 2 36.98 75.39 -130.04
N ALA A 3 35.78 75.74 -129.56
CA ALA A 3 35.00 74.82 -128.74
C ALA A 3 34.41 73.72 -129.64
N GLN A 4 34.34 72.49 -129.13
CA GLN A 4 33.35 71.53 -129.58
C GLN A 4 32.84 70.76 -128.36
N GLN A 5 31.59 71.01 -128.03
CA GLN A 5 30.86 70.45 -126.90
C GLN A 5 30.22 69.14 -127.36
N LEU A 6 30.43 68.07 -126.59
CA LEU A 6 29.77 66.78 -126.77
C LEU A 6 29.15 66.40 -125.44
N ASP A 7 27.85 66.14 -125.44
CA ASP A 7 27.09 65.86 -124.23
C ASP A 7 27.49 64.51 -123.63
N ALA A 8 27.97 64.54 -122.38
CA ALA A 8 28.10 63.35 -121.57
C ALA A 8 26.72 63.00 -121.00
N ASP A 9 26.10 61.95 -121.52
CA ASP A 9 24.79 61.48 -121.07
C ASP A 9 24.80 61.15 -119.57
N PRO A 10 24.00 61.82 -118.72
CA PRO A 10 23.95 61.53 -117.29
C PRO A 10 23.46 60.10 -117.00
N ALA A 11 22.73 59.46 -117.92
CA ALA A 11 22.39 58.05 -117.78
C ALA A 11 23.64 57.16 -117.83
N GLN A 12 24.64 57.46 -118.68
CA GLN A 12 25.92 56.74 -118.67
C GLN A 12 26.73 56.97 -117.40
N ALA A 13 26.67 58.17 -116.81
CA ALA A 13 27.34 58.45 -115.53
C ALA A 13 26.68 57.67 -114.38
N VAL A 14 25.34 57.60 -114.36
CA VAL A 14 24.58 56.81 -113.37
C VAL A 14 24.77 55.30 -113.58
N ASP A 15 24.68 54.79 -114.81
CA ASP A 15 24.97 53.38 -115.12
C ASP A 15 26.43 53.01 -114.83
N GLY A 16 27.37 53.94 -115.02
CA GLY A 16 28.77 53.79 -114.63
C GLY A 16 28.93 53.66 -113.12
N LEU A 17 28.26 54.52 -112.34
CA LEU A 17 28.26 54.47 -110.88
C LEU A 17 27.54 53.23 -110.34
N VAL A 18 26.37 52.87 -110.89
CA VAL A 18 25.60 51.68 -110.50
C VAL A 18 26.34 50.40 -110.88
N ARG A 19 27.04 50.37 -112.02
CA ARG A 19 27.95 49.28 -112.37
C ARG A 19 29.13 49.23 -111.40
N ALA A 20 29.82 50.33 -111.12
CA ALA A 20 30.93 50.36 -110.15
C ALA A 20 30.50 49.95 -108.72
N ILE A 21 29.31 50.34 -108.26
CA ILE A 21 28.75 49.90 -106.97
C ILE A 21 28.38 48.41 -107.01
N ARG A 22 27.82 47.91 -108.13
CA ARG A 22 27.54 46.49 -108.32
C ARG A 22 28.84 45.67 -108.35
N ASP A 23 29.86 46.15 -109.05
CA ASP A 23 31.15 45.49 -109.17
C ASP A 23 31.87 45.49 -107.81
N LEU A 24 31.82 46.59 -107.05
CA LEU A 24 32.34 46.66 -105.67
C LEU A 24 31.57 45.75 -104.71
N THR A 25 30.23 45.70 -104.77
CA THR A 25 29.44 44.77 -103.93
C THR A 25 29.49 43.31 -104.40
N SER A 26 30.02 43.06 -105.60
CA SER A 26 30.37 41.74 -106.12
C SER A 26 31.84 41.38 -105.92
N ASP A 27 32.68 42.33 -105.46
CA ASP A 27 34.10 42.11 -105.22
C ASP A 27 34.26 41.14 -104.03
N PRO A 28 34.97 40.00 -104.21
CA PRO A 28 35.18 39.03 -103.13
C PRO A 28 35.81 39.65 -101.87
N ASN A 29 36.66 40.68 -102.01
CA ASN A 29 37.32 41.35 -100.90
C ASN A 29 36.34 42.24 -100.14
N TYR A 30 35.49 43.00 -100.84
CA TYR A 30 34.48 43.85 -100.19
C TYR A 30 33.42 42.99 -99.50
N LYS A 31 33.00 41.88 -100.13
CA LYS A 31 32.09 40.93 -99.50
C LYS A 31 32.73 40.31 -98.25
N LEU A 32 33.98 39.84 -98.32
CA LEU A 32 34.69 39.28 -97.15
C LEU A 32 34.75 40.30 -95.99
N VAL A 33 35.02 41.57 -96.28
CA VAL A 33 35.00 42.64 -95.27
C VAL A 33 33.60 42.85 -94.69
N ALA A 34 32.54 42.83 -95.50
CA ALA A 34 31.16 42.96 -95.02
C ALA A 34 30.69 41.75 -94.18
N ASP A 35 31.07 40.54 -94.58
CA ASP A 35 30.79 39.30 -93.84
C ASP A 35 31.53 39.33 -92.47
N VAL A 36 32.81 39.70 -92.44
CA VAL A 36 33.61 39.86 -91.20
C VAL A 36 33.08 40.98 -90.29
N PHE A 37 32.61 42.11 -90.82
CA PHE A 37 31.96 43.14 -90.01
C PHE A 37 30.62 42.67 -89.43
N SER A 38 29.88 41.83 -90.15
CA SER A 38 28.62 41.24 -89.67
C SER A 38 28.88 40.22 -88.56
N GLU A 39 29.91 39.39 -88.71
CA GLU A 39 30.38 38.45 -87.69
C GLU A 39 30.89 39.18 -86.43
N PHE A 40 31.66 40.27 -86.59
CA PHE A 40 32.09 41.10 -85.46
C PHE A 40 30.92 41.73 -84.70
N LEU A 41 29.88 42.20 -85.40
CA LEU A 41 28.67 42.73 -84.75
C LEU A 41 27.89 41.63 -84.01
N PHE A 42 27.77 40.44 -84.59
CA PHE A 42 27.16 39.29 -83.91
C PHE A 42 27.94 38.88 -82.65
N VAL A 43 29.26 38.72 -82.75
CA VAL A 43 30.13 38.40 -81.60
C VAL A 43 30.03 39.47 -80.51
N LYS A 44 29.96 40.76 -80.88
CA LYS A 44 29.74 41.85 -79.93
C LYS A 44 28.38 41.76 -79.23
N GLU A 45 27.31 41.40 -79.95
CA GLU A 45 25.99 41.22 -79.36
C GLU A 45 25.96 40.03 -78.38
N GLN A 46 26.58 38.90 -78.75
CA GLN A 46 26.70 37.73 -77.86
C GLN A 46 27.54 38.03 -76.62
N ASN A 47 28.66 38.75 -76.76
CA ASN A 47 29.50 39.14 -75.62
C ASN A 47 28.75 40.10 -74.67
N ASN A 48 27.97 41.04 -75.20
CA ASN A 48 27.07 41.88 -74.39
C ASN A 48 26.04 41.03 -73.62
N LYS A 49 25.40 40.05 -74.28
CA LYS A 49 24.42 39.13 -73.66
C LYS A 49 25.05 38.30 -72.55
N LEU A 50 26.24 37.73 -72.81
CA LEU A 50 27.00 36.97 -71.82
C LEU A 50 27.38 37.84 -70.62
N SER A 51 27.83 39.08 -70.86
CA SER A 51 28.14 40.04 -69.79
C SER A 51 26.92 40.42 -68.94
N SER A 52 25.72 40.52 -69.51
CA SER A 52 24.49 40.71 -68.73
C SER A 52 24.09 39.43 -67.96
N SER A 53 24.28 38.25 -68.55
CA SER A 53 24.00 36.97 -67.88
C SER A 53 24.91 36.78 -66.66
N HIS A 54 26.21 37.05 -66.80
CA HIS A 54 27.17 37.00 -65.70
C HIS A 54 26.84 38.01 -64.59
N GLN A 55 26.27 39.18 -64.93
CA GLN A 55 25.82 40.13 -63.91
C GLN A 55 24.62 39.59 -63.12
N VAL A 56 23.64 38.98 -63.79
CA VAL A 56 22.45 38.38 -63.15
C VAL A 56 22.86 37.26 -62.19
N VAL A 57 23.69 36.31 -62.64
CA VAL A 57 24.21 35.21 -61.78
C VAL A 57 25.01 35.76 -60.59
N LEU A 58 25.82 36.82 -60.78
CA LEU A 58 26.54 37.48 -59.68
C LEU A 58 25.64 38.28 -58.73
N GLU A 59 24.41 38.62 -59.12
CA GLU A 59 23.40 39.23 -58.25
C GLU A 59 22.55 38.17 -57.54
N GLU A 60 22.33 37.00 -58.15
CA GLU A 60 21.66 35.85 -57.54
C GLU A 60 22.55 35.16 -56.50
N TYR A 61 23.80 34.84 -56.83
CA TYR A 61 24.80 34.31 -55.89
C TYR A 61 25.07 35.25 -54.69
N ARG A 62 24.81 36.56 -54.84
CA ARG A 62 24.83 37.51 -53.72
C ARG A 62 23.62 37.40 -52.82
N LYS A 63 22.42 37.13 -53.36
CA LYS A 63 21.22 36.87 -52.54
C LYS A 63 21.41 35.57 -51.76
N PHE A 64 21.80 34.50 -52.44
CA PHE A 64 22.01 33.18 -51.85
C PHE A 64 23.04 33.22 -50.70
N ARG A 65 24.20 33.89 -50.89
CA ARG A 65 25.15 34.11 -49.78
C ARG A 65 24.49 34.83 -48.60
N ASN A 66 23.76 35.91 -48.83
CA ASN A 66 23.14 36.67 -47.75
C ASN A 66 22.11 35.83 -47.01
N GLU A 67 21.31 35.02 -47.73
CA GLU A 67 20.30 34.15 -47.17
C GLU A 67 20.91 33.00 -46.35
N LEU A 68 22.03 32.42 -46.79
CA LEU A 68 22.84 31.51 -45.98
C LEU A 68 23.46 32.19 -44.74
N GLU A 69 23.90 33.45 -44.84
CA GLU A 69 24.41 34.22 -43.70
C GLU A 69 23.29 34.54 -42.67
N ASP A 70 22.07 34.86 -43.13
CA ASP A 70 20.90 35.09 -42.29
C ASP A 70 20.37 33.80 -41.64
N GLN A 71 20.22 32.70 -42.40
CA GLN A 71 19.85 31.38 -41.85
C GLN A 71 20.84 30.92 -40.79
N LYS A 72 22.15 31.07 -41.08
CA LYS A 72 23.21 30.77 -40.11
C LYS A 72 23.09 31.63 -38.85
N ALA A 73 22.76 32.91 -38.97
CA ALA A 73 22.60 33.80 -37.83
C ALA A 73 21.40 33.40 -36.94
N GLU A 74 20.30 32.93 -37.54
CA GLU A 74 19.13 32.45 -36.79
C GLU A 74 19.42 31.10 -36.10
N LEU A 75 20.08 30.14 -36.77
CA LEU A 75 20.56 28.91 -36.13
C LEU A 75 21.53 29.20 -34.98
N ASP A 76 22.42 30.18 -35.14
CA ASP A 76 23.32 30.64 -34.07
C ASP A 76 22.53 31.28 -32.91
N LYS A 77 21.34 31.84 -33.15
CA LYS A 77 20.45 32.40 -32.12
C LYS A 77 19.67 31.29 -31.41
N GLU A 78 19.00 30.39 -32.13
CA GLU A 78 18.29 29.24 -31.56
C GLU A 78 19.21 28.37 -30.69
N LYS A 79 20.45 28.14 -31.15
CA LYS A 79 21.49 27.45 -30.38
C LYS A 79 21.82 28.14 -29.05
N LYS A 80 21.85 29.49 -29.01
CA LYS A 80 22.07 30.26 -27.77
C LYS A 80 20.85 30.22 -26.85
N GLU A 81 19.64 30.20 -27.41
CA GLU A 81 18.39 30.04 -26.65
C GLU A 81 18.29 28.64 -26.01
N MET A 82 18.63 27.58 -26.76
CA MET A 82 18.72 26.22 -26.20
C MET A 82 19.82 26.07 -25.14
N GLU A 83 21.00 26.65 -25.35
CA GLU A 83 22.09 26.66 -24.35
C GLU A 83 21.64 27.30 -23.02
N ILE A 84 20.86 28.40 -23.07
CA ILE A 84 20.28 29.03 -21.88
C ILE A 84 19.29 28.09 -21.17
N VAL A 85 18.41 27.41 -21.92
CA VAL A 85 17.46 26.44 -21.37
C VAL A 85 18.18 25.24 -20.73
N ILE A 86 19.24 24.73 -21.37
CA ILE A 86 20.08 23.65 -20.84
C ILE A 86 20.76 24.08 -19.53
N GLN A 87 21.31 25.30 -19.47
CA GLN A 87 21.91 25.84 -18.24
C GLN A 87 20.88 26.10 -17.13
N GLU A 88 19.64 26.44 -17.46
CA GLU A 88 18.56 26.57 -16.48
C GLU A 88 18.11 25.20 -15.94
N LYS A 89 17.88 24.22 -16.83
CA LYS A 89 17.52 22.85 -16.45
C LYS A 89 18.64 22.15 -15.67
N GLY A 90 19.90 22.37 -16.02
CA GLY A 90 21.04 21.90 -15.22
C GLY A 90 21.07 22.48 -13.80
N ARG A 91 20.68 23.75 -13.65
CA ARG A 91 20.57 24.41 -12.33
C ARG A 91 19.40 23.87 -11.51
N GLU A 92 18.26 23.59 -12.15
CA GLU A 92 17.10 22.94 -11.53
C GLU A 92 17.45 21.52 -11.06
N ILE A 93 18.13 20.73 -11.90
CA ILE A 93 18.64 19.39 -11.54
C ILE A 93 19.56 19.47 -10.32
N MET A 94 20.53 20.40 -10.28
CA MET A 94 21.40 20.59 -9.11
C MET A 94 20.62 20.92 -7.81
N GLN A 95 19.55 21.72 -7.91
CA GLN A 95 18.69 22.02 -6.77
C GLN A 95 17.90 20.78 -6.31
N LEU A 96 17.33 20.01 -7.24
CA LEU A 96 16.63 18.77 -6.94
C LEU A 96 17.58 17.70 -6.34
N THR A 97 18.81 17.58 -6.83
CA THR A 97 19.84 16.71 -6.24
C THR A 97 20.20 17.14 -4.82
N ALA A 98 20.36 18.44 -4.56
CA ALA A 98 20.65 18.96 -3.21
C ALA A 98 19.48 18.75 -2.23
N ILE A 99 18.23 18.89 -2.70
CA ILE A 99 17.02 18.59 -1.92
C ILE A 99 16.94 17.08 -1.64
N ARG A 100 17.18 16.23 -2.65
CA ARG A 100 17.20 14.77 -2.49
C ARG A 100 18.24 14.32 -1.45
N ALA A 101 19.49 14.76 -1.59
CA ALA A 101 20.56 14.40 -0.66
C ALA A 101 20.27 14.85 0.79
N ARG A 102 19.55 15.97 0.96
CA ARG A 102 19.06 16.39 2.26
C ARG A 102 17.95 15.46 2.78
N LEU A 103 16.96 15.13 1.96
CA LEU A 103 15.86 14.24 2.35
C LEU A 103 16.35 12.82 2.67
N GLU A 104 17.40 12.33 1.98
CA GLU A 104 18.08 11.07 2.30
C GLU A 104 18.77 11.16 3.68
N GLY A 105 19.43 12.27 4.00
CA GLY A 105 19.99 12.50 5.35
C GLY A 105 18.93 12.66 6.46
N ASP A 106 17.85 13.40 6.19
CA ASP A 106 16.71 13.55 7.11
C ASP A 106 15.99 12.17 7.32
N LEU A 107 16.02 11.27 6.32
CA LEU A 107 15.55 9.88 6.42
C LEU A 107 16.50 9.00 7.27
N GLU A 108 17.81 9.07 7.05
CA GLU A 108 18.80 8.33 7.84
C GLU A 108 18.73 8.69 9.34
N ASP A 109 18.65 9.99 9.67
CA ASP A 109 18.55 10.43 11.07
C ASP A 109 17.20 10.12 11.71
N THR A 110 16.10 9.99 10.95
CA THR A 110 14.80 9.54 11.48
C THR A 110 14.73 8.03 11.68
N GLN A 111 15.25 7.21 10.75
CA GLN A 111 15.40 5.77 10.93
C GLN A 111 16.25 5.45 12.17
N LYS A 112 17.39 6.14 12.30
CA LYS A 112 18.29 5.99 13.45
C LYS A 112 17.65 6.41 14.77
N GLN A 113 16.77 7.41 14.79
CA GLN A 113 15.98 7.75 15.99
C GLN A 113 14.99 6.63 16.34
N LEU A 114 14.31 6.06 15.34
CA LEU A 114 13.38 4.94 15.50
C LEU A 114 14.08 3.68 16.05
N ASP A 115 15.28 3.36 15.54
CA ASP A 115 16.11 2.25 16.05
C ASP A 115 16.55 2.48 17.51
N ASP A 116 16.95 3.71 17.84
CA ASP A 116 17.37 4.08 19.20
C ASP A 116 16.19 4.03 20.19
N GLU A 117 14.98 4.44 19.78
CA GLU A 117 13.77 4.34 20.58
C GLU A 117 13.25 2.91 20.71
N SER A 118 13.29 2.11 19.64
CA SER A 118 13.01 0.67 19.67
C SER A 118 13.93 -0.05 20.66
N HIS A 119 15.24 0.26 20.64
CA HIS A 119 16.18 -0.34 21.59
C HIS A 119 15.93 0.10 23.04
N ARG A 120 15.52 1.36 23.27
CA ARG A 120 15.13 1.85 24.61
C ARG A 120 13.85 1.15 25.10
N ALA A 121 12.84 0.99 24.24
CA ALA A 121 11.60 0.30 24.55
C ALA A 121 11.83 -1.18 24.90
N LEU A 122 12.69 -1.86 24.13
CA LEU A 122 13.05 -3.27 24.38
C LEU A 122 13.75 -3.43 25.75
N LYS A 123 14.71 -2.56 26.09
CA LYS A 123 15.36 -2.53 27.42
C LYS A 123 14.38 -2.21 28.56
N ALA A 124 13.37 -1.36 28.31
CA ALA A 124 12.33 -1.07 29.28
C ALA A 124 11.41 -2.29 29.51
N ALA A 125 11.07 -3.02 28.44
CA ALA A 125 10.27 -4.25 28.49
C ALA A 125 11.03 -5.40 29.21
N GLU A 126 12.31 -5.61 28.90
CA GLU A 126 13.17 -6.57 29.64
C GLU A 126 13.18 -6.28 31.14
N LYS A 127 13.34 -5.00 31.51
CA LYS A 127 13.32 -4.59 32.92
C LYS A 127 11.94 -4.82 33.55
N ALA A 128 10.86 -4.43 32.88
CA ALA A 128 9.49 -4.63 33.38
C ALA A 128 9.16 -6.13 33.58
N ALA A 129 9.64 -7.01 32.69
CA ALA A 129 9.52 -8.46 32.84
C ALA A 129 10.30 -8.98 34.06
N ALA A 130 11.52 -8.49 34.29
CA ALA A 130 12.32 -8.84 35.47
C ALA A 130 11.69 -8.34 36.78
N ASP A 131 11.21 -7.09 36.81
CA ASP A 131 10.50 -6.51 37.96
C ASP A 131 9.20 -7.28 38.27
N LEU A 132 8.47 -7.72 37.24
CA LEU A 132 7.25 -8.55 37.37
C LEU A 132 7.57 -9.98 37.87
N ALA A 133 8.64 -10.61 37.38
CA ALA A 133 9.09 -11.92 37.86
C ALA A 133 9.49 -11.87 39.35
N ASN A 134 10.24 -10.84 39.76
CA ASN A 134 10.58 -10.59 41.16
C ASN A 134 9.30 -10.43 42.03
N LEU A 135 8.31 -9.68 41.55
CA LEU A 135 7.04 -9.48 42.26
C LEU A 135 6.23 -10.79 42.39
N GLN A 136 6.28 -11.67 41.40
CA GLN A 136 5.67 -13.01 41.49
C GLN A 136 6.40 -13.89 42.51
N GLU A 137 7.74 -13.85 42.56
CA GLU A 137 8.53 -14.63 43.53
C GLU A 137 8.29 -14.16 44.98
N VAL A 138 8.20 -12.84 45.21
CA VAL A 138 7.84 -12.27 46.52
C VAL A 138 6.45 -12.72 46.95
N LYS A 139 5.44 -12.56 46.09
CA LYS A 139 4.06 -13.02 46.38
C LYS A 139 3.99 -14.51 46.66
N ALA A 140 4.77 -15.34 45.95
CA ALA A 140 4.83 -16.78 46.19
C ALA A 140 5.41 -17.13 47.58
N LYS A 141 6.43 -16.38 48.05
CA LYS A 141 7.01 -16.53 49.40
C LYS A 141 6.03 -16.09 50.48
N GLU A 142 5.44 -14.91 50.36
CA GLU A 142 4.44 -14.39 51.32
C GLU A 142 3.24 -15.34 51.48
N LEU A 143 2.73 -15.91 50.37
CA LEU A 143 1.61 -16.86 50.38
C LEU A 143 2.01 -18.23 50.97
N ALA A 144 3.29 -18.63 50.87
CA ALA A 144 3.81 -19.81 51.56
C ALA A 144 3.97 -19.57 53.07
N GLU A 145 4.53 -18.43 53.48
CA GLU A 145 4.68 -18.04 54.88
C GLU A 145 3.32 -17.91 55.57
N PHE A 146 2.32 -17.29 54.92
CA PHE A 146 0.96 -17.19 55.43
C PHE A 146 0.29 -18.55 55.66
N LYS A 147 0.52 -19.53 54.77
CA LYS A 147 0.03 -20.92 54.97
C LYS A 147 0.66 -21.56 56.20
N VAL A 148 1.98 -21.46 56.35
CA VAL A 148 2.71 -22.01 57.51
C VAL A 148 2.25 -21.36 58.82
N LEU A 149 2.04 -20.04 58.82
CA LEU A 149 1.51 -19.33 60.00
C LEU A 149 0.11 -19.83 60.38
N LYS A 150 -0.79 -19.93 59.39
CA LYS A 150 -2.17 -20.39 59.59
C LYS A 150 -2.26 -21.83 60.09
N GLU A 151 -1.43 -22.74 59.56
CA GLU A 151 -1.35 -24.13 60.03
C GLU A 151 -0.83 -24.21 61.47
N LYS A 152 0.16 -23.37 61.81
CA LYS A 152 0.72 -23.28 63.16
C LYS A 152 -0.31 -22.75 64.17
N GLU A 153 -0.99 -21.63 63.88
CA GLU A 153 -2.02 -21.08 64.77
C GLU A 153 -3.17 -22.07 64.99
N HIS A 154 -3.59 -22.78 63.94
CA HIS A 154 -4.63 -23.80 64.05
C HIS A 154 -4.20 -25.00 64.92
N ALA A 155 -2.92 -25.38 64.87
CA ALA A 155 -2.37 -26.42 65.76
C ALA A 155 -2.30 -25.95 67.22
N GLU A 156 -1.85 -24.72 67.49
CA GLU A 156 -1.80 -24.14 68.84
C GLU A 156 -3.20 -24.02 69.46
N LEU A 157 -4.22 -23.62 68.68
CA LEU A 157 -5.61 -23.59 69.10
C LEU A 157 -6.17 -25.00 69.42
N GLN A 158 -5.85 -26.01 68.62
CA GLN A 158 -6.26 -27.40 68.90
C GLN A 158 -5.58 -27.95 70.16
N GLU A 159 -4.29 -27.68 70.36
CA GLU A 159 -3.56 -28.11 71.56
C GLU A 159 -4.13 -27.44 72.82
N ARG A 160 -4.47 -26.16 72.74
CA ARG A 160 -5.14 -25.42 73.82
C ARG A 160 -6.51 -25.99 74.16
N ALA A 161 -7.36 -26.23 73.16
CA ALA A 161 -8.67 -26.84 73.35
C ALA A 161 -8.57 -28.24 73.98
N ALA A 162 -7.58 -29.05 73.58
CA ALA A 162 -7.34 -30.36 74.16
C ALA A 162 -6.90 -30.28 75.65
N LYS A 163 -6.04 -29.32 76.01
CA LYS A 163 -5.63 -29.06 77.40
C LYS A 163 -6.81 -28.60 78.27
N GLU A 164 -7.64 -27.70 77.76
CA GLU A 164 -8.83 -27.20 78.45
C GLU A 164 -9.88 -28.30 78.66
N PHE A 165 -10.12 -29.17 77.66
CA PHE A 165 -10.96 -30.37 77.80
C PHE A 165 -10.42 -31.39 78.81
N ALA A 166 -9.10 -31.62 78.83
CA ALA A 166 -8.47 -32.54 79.78
C ALA A 166 -8.64 -32.04 81.23
N HIS A 167 -8.44 -30.75 81.47
CA HIS A 167 -8.65 -30.12 82.78
C HIS A 167 -10.12 -30.22 83.24
N LEU A 168 -11.08 -29.89 82.34
CA LEU A 168 -12.51 -30.02 82.61
C LEU A 168 -12.93 -31.45 82.99
N LYS A 169 -12.36 -32.46 82.32
CA LYS A 169 -12.60 -33.86 82.65
C LYS A 169 -12.05 -34.23 84.03
N GLU A 170 -10.80 -33.86 84.33
CA GLU A 170 -10.17 -34.19 85.60
C GLU A 170 -10.88 -33.54 86.80
N LEU A 171 -11.40 -32.33 86.63
CA LEU A 171 -12.21 -31.61 87.62
C LEU A 171 -13.53 -32.38 87.91
N LYS A 172 -14.22 -32.83 86.85
CA LYS A 172 -15.46 -33.61 86.94
C LYS A 172 -15.27 -34.99 87.58
N ASP A 173 -14.14 -35.65 87.30
CA ASP A 173 -13.79 -36.94 87.92
C ASP A 173 -13.47 -36.77 89.44
N LYS A 174 -12.86 -35.63 89.83
CA LYS A 174 -12.64 -35.27 91.26
C LYS A 174 -13.96 -34.99 91.99
N GLU A 175 -14.89 -34.26 91.38
CA GLU A 175 -16.23 -34.04 91.95
C GLU A 175 -16.98 -35.36 92.16
N LEU A 176 -17.00 -36.24 91.15
CA LEU A 176 -17.61 -37.57 91.24
C LEU A 176 -17.00 -38.45 92.34
N ALA A 177 -15.68 -38.36 92.56
CA ALA A 177 -15.02 -39.06 93.66
C ALA A 177 -15.48 -38.53 95.03
N SER A 178 -15.56 -37.20 95.19
CA SER A 178 -16.01 -36.57 96.45
C SER A 178 -17.46 -36.93 96.81
N PHE A 179 -18.36 -36.96 95.82
CA PHE A 179 -19.76 -37.31 96.02
C PHE A 179 -19.96 -38.77 96.45
N ARG A 180 -19.15 -39.69 95.90
CA ARG A 180 -19.14 -41.10 96.34
C ARG A 180 -18.65 -41.24 97.78
N ALA A 181 -17.55 -40.57 98.14
CA ALA A 181 -17.00 -40.63 99.49
C ALA A 181 -17.96 -40.10 100.57
N LEU A 182 -18.74 -39.04 100.27
CA LEU A 182 -19.81 -38.57 101.15
C LEU A 182 -20.90 -39.63 101.33
N LYS A 183 -21.45 -40.14 100.21
CA LYS A 183 -22.53 -41.13 100.23
C LYS A 183 -22.18 -42.40 101.01
N ASP A 184 -20.98 -42.93 100.82
CA ASP A 184 -20.53 -44.16 101.50
C ASP A 184 -20.35 -43.94 103.01
N LYS A 185 -20.00 -42.72 103.44
CA LYS A 185 -19.90 -42.34 104.86
C LYS A 185 -21.27 -42.24 105.53
N GLU A 186 -22.23 -41.55 104.91
CA GLU A 186 -23.62 -41.46 105.40
C GLU A 186 -24.26 -42.85 105.54
N PHE A 187 -23.99 -43.75 104.59
CA PHE A 187 -24.50 -45.13 104.62
C PHE A 187 -23.93 -45.98 105.76
N ALA A 188 -22.70 -45.69 106.20
CA ALA A 188 -22.08 -46.34 107.35
C ALA A 188 -22.70 -45.85 108.67
N GLU A 189 -22.86 -44.53 108.83
CA GLU A 189 -23.47 -43.91 110.01
C GLU A 189 -24.94 -44.37 110.19
N PHE A 190 -25.72 -44.44 109.09
CA PHE A 190 -27.10 -44.95 109.09
C PHE A 190 -27.22 -46.47 109.33
N LYS A 191 -26.11 -47.22 109.26
CA LYS A 191 -26.08 -48.63 109.67
C LYS A 191 -25.87 -48.76 111.17
N GLU A 192 -24.90 -48.03 111.74
CA GLU A 192 -24.53 -48.14 113.15
C GLU A 192 -25.67 -47.74 114.11
N ILE A 193 -26.51 -46.77 113.73
CA ILE A 193 -27.70 -46.37 114.50
C ILE A 193 -28.70 -47.52 114.59
N ARG A 194 -29.03 -48.14 113.45
CA ARG A 194 -30.03 -49.21 113.33
C ARG A 194 -29.68 -50.45 114.15
N ASP A 195 -28.42 -50.86 114.11
CA ASP A 195 -27.93 -52.04 114.81
C ASP A 195 -27.99 -51.84 116.35
N LYS A 196 -27.90 -50.59 116.84
CA LYS A 196 -28.09 -50.24 118.26
C LYS A 196 -29.56 -50.25 118.71
N GLU A 197 -30.49 -49.78 117.87
CA GLU A 197 -31.93 -49.77 118.21
C GLU A 197 -32.51 -51.18 118.31
N ILE A 198 -32.12 -52.08 117.39
CA ILE A 198 -32.56 -53.49 117.39
C ILE A 198 -32.16 -54.21 118.69
N ALA A 199 -30.96 -53.94 119.22
CA ALA A 199 -30.48 -54.54 120.46
C ALA A 199 -31.33 -54.15 121.69
N ASN A 200 -31.78 -52.90 121.77
CA ASN A 200 -32.64 -52.43 122.88
C ASN A 200 -34.02 -53.11 122.89
N PHE A 201 -34.65 -53.29 121.72
CA PHE A 201 -35.99 -53.90 121.64
C PHE A 201 -36.03 -55.37 122.08
N GLN A 202 -34.95 -56.12 121.85
CA GLN A 202 -34.85 -57.53 122.28
C GLN A 202 -34.63 -57.68 123.80
N GLY A 203 -34.02 -56.69 124.46
CA GLY A 203 -33.79 -56.71 125.91
C GLY A 203 -35.06 -56.48 126.75
N LEU A 204 -35.98 -55.64 126.28
CA LEU A 204 -37.23 -55.31 126.99
C LEU A 204 -38.26 -56.44 126.93
N THR A 205 -38.50 -56.97 125.73
CA THR A 205 -39.54 -57.98 125.46
C THR A 205 -39.35 -59.30 126.23
N ALA A 206 -38.11 -59.66 126.57
CA ALA A 206 -37.82 -60.85 127.38
C ALA A 206 -38.30 -60.75 128.85
N LYS A 207 -38.51 -59.53 129.37
CA LYS A 207 -38.84 -59.30 130.78
C LYS A 207 -40.35 -59.28 131.02
N GLU A 208 -41.09 -58.56 130.17
CA GLU A 208 -42.54 -58.35 130.31
C GLU A 208 -43.36 -59.65 130.16
N VAL A 209 -42.89 -60.59 129.33
CA VAL A 209 -43.54 -61.89 129.08
C VAL A 209 -43.54 -62.79 130.33
N ASN A 210 -42.56 -62.65 131.21
CA ASN A 210 -42.47 -63.46 132.43
C ASN A 210 -43.48 -63.00 133.49
N ASP A 211 -43.58 -61.68 133.71
CA ASP A 211 -44.40 -61.10 134.77
C ASP A 211 -45.90 -61.20 134.43
N LEU A 212 -46.28 -61.05 133.14
CA LEU A 212 -47.64 -61.25 132.64
C LEU A 212 -48.21 -62.66 132.87
N LYS A 213 -47.35 -63.67 133.03
CA LYS A 213 -47.80 -65.05 133.27
C LYS A 213 -48.30 -65.27 134.70
N THR A 214 -47.74 -64.55 135.68
CA THR A 214 -48.06 -64.71 137.11
C THR A 214 -49.29 -63.93 137.57
N LEU A 215 -49.68 -62.87 136.87
CA LEU A 215 -50.87 -62.08 137.21
C LEU A 215 -52.19 -62.81 136.87
N LYS A 216 -52.18 -63.59 135.77
CA LYS A 216 -53.39 -64.13 135.13
C LYS A 216 -54.09 -65.25 135.90
N GLU A 217 -53.47 -65.80 136.94
CA GLU A 217 -54.01 -66.89 137.76
C GLU A 217 -54.74 -66.42 139.04
N LYS A 218 -54.78 -65.11 139.34
CA LYS A 218 -55.54 -64.57 140.48
C LYS A 218 -56.85 -63.87 140.10
N GLU A 219 -56.82 -62.95 139.13
CA GLU A 219 -57.92 -61.98 138.96
C GLU A 219 -59.21 -62.54 138.34
N PHE A 220 -59.17 -63.74 137.71
CA PHE A 220 -60.36 -64.37 137.13
C PHE A 220 -61.24 -65.11 138.17
N VAL A 221 -60.76 -65.30 139.40
CA VAL A 221 -61.53 -65.98 140.46
C VAL A 221 -62.64 -65.07 141.01
N ASP A 222 -62.34 -63.78 141.20
CA ASP A 222 -63.21 -62.89 141.99
C ASP A 222 -64.38 -62.29 141.20
N PHE A 223 -64.24 -62.02 139.89
CA PHE A 223 -65.36 -61.47 139.10
C PHE A 223 -66.52 -62.47 138.93
N LYS A 224 -66.28 -63.78 139.14
CA LYS A 224 -67.31 -64.82 139.12
C LYS A 224 -68.24 -64.79 140.35
N ALA A 225 -67.90 -64.00 141.38
CA ALA A 225 -68.63 -63.93 142.66
C ALA A 225 -69.63 -62.77 142.78
N LEU A 226 -69.78 -61.91 141.74
CA LEU A 226 -70.77 -60.83 141.67
C LEU A 226 -71.97 -61.15 140.76
N LYS A 227 -72.29 -62.45 140.72
CA LYS A 227 -73.60 -63.02 141.05
C LYS A 227 -74.76 -62.04 141.31
N GLU A 228 -75.89 -62.37 140.67
CA GLU A 228 -77.17 -62.64 141.34
C GLU A 228 -77.52 -61.77 142.55
N LYS A 229 -77.95 -60.52 142.32
CA LYS A 229 -78.71 -59.76 143.31
C LYS A 229 -79.99 -59.08 142.79
N GLU A 230 -80.10 -58.82 141.49
CA GLU A 230 -81.23 -58.09 140.89
C GLU A 230 -81.93 -58.88 139.75
N PHE A 231 -82.04 -60.21 139.91
CA PHE A 231 -82.91 -61.07 139.08
C PHE A 231 -84.23 -61.45 139.81
N VAL A 232 -84.57 -60.74 140.89
CA VAL A 232 -85.65 -61.12 141.83
C VAL A 232 -86.81 -60.10 141.87
N ASP A 233 -86.65 -58.92 141.25
CA ASP A 233 -87.75 -57.95 141.02
C ASP A 233 -88.41 -58.14 139.63
N PHE A 234 -88.27 -59.36 139.12
CA PHE A 234 -89.41 -60.20 138.75
C PHE A 234 -90.79 -59.59 139.07
N LYS A 235 -91.50 -59.19 138.02
CA LYS A 235 -92.94 -59.46 137.83
C LYS A 235 -93.95 -58.69 138.70
N GLU A 236 -93.55 -57.92 139.71
CA GLU A 236 -94.45 -57.11 140.55
C GLU A 236 -94.51 -55.62 140.16
N LEU A 237 -94.89 -55.32 138.92
CA LEU A 237 -95.74 -54.15 138.62
C LEU A 237 -96.47 -54.26 137.28
N LYS A 238 -97.01 -55.45 136.99
CA LYS A 238 -97.95 -55.67 135.86
C LYS A 238 -99.35 -55.12 136.17
N GLU A 239 -99.42 -53.90 136.69
CA GLU A 239 -100.64 -53.25 137.18
C GLU A 239 -100.60 -51.72 136.94
N LYS A 240 -100.26 -51.33 135.71
CA LYS A 240 -100.55 -49.99 135.16
C LYS A 240 -100.68 -49.92 133.63
N GLU A 241 -101.08 -51.03 133.02
CA GLU A 241 -101.96 -50.91 131.84
C GLU A 241 -103.28 -50.24 132.26
N PHE A 242 -103.98 -49.64 131.31
CA PHE A 242 -105.43 -49.40 131.40
C PHE A 242 -105.96 -48.43 132.48
N ILE A 243 -105.33 -47.26 132.63
CA ILE A 243 -106.00 -45.94 132.67
C ILE A 243 -104.96 -44.94 132.12
N GLY A 244 -105.30 -44.01 131.23
CA GLY A 244 -106.61 -43.68 130.64
C GLY A 244 -106.37 -42.49 129.70
N PHE A 245 -107.14 -42.32 128.62
CA PHE A 245 -108.55 -41.93 128.68
C PHE A 245 -108.74 -40.64 129.49
N LYS A 246 -108.96 -39.53 128.77
CA LYS A 246 -108.82 -38.14 129.22
C LYS A 246 -107.37 -37.74 129.54
N GLN A 247 -106.86 -36.62 129.04
CA GLN A 247 -107.44 -35.66 128.09
C GLN A 247 -106.24 -35.08 127.31
N LEU A 248 -106.26 -34.92 125.98
CA LEU A 248 -107.06 -33.94 125.23
C LEU A 248 -106.93 -32.57 125.92
N LYS A 249 -106.46 -31.55 125.21
CA LYS A 249 -106.25 -30.19 125.72
C LYS A 249 -105.02 -30.04 126.65
N GLU A 250 -104.12 -29.07 126.44
CA GLU A 250 -104.05 -28.08 125.35
C GLU A 250 -102.64 -27.44 125.29
N ARG A 251 -102.40 -26.38 124.51
CA ARG A 251 -102.26 -24.98 124.99
C ARG A 251 -101.14 -24.76 126.02
N GLU A 252 -100.24 -23.80 125.86
CA GLU A 252 -99.97 -22.81 124.79
C GLU A 252 -98.52 -22.37 124.90
N LEU A 253 -98.05 -21.55 123.95
CA LEU A 253 -96.86 -20.73 124.14
C LEU A 253 -95.62 -21.61 124.45
N ALA A 254 -94.47 -21.14 124.88
CA ALA A 254 -93.78 -19.85 124.84
C ALA A 254 -92.28 -20.22 124.77
N ASP A 255 -91.36 -19.46 124.21
CA ASP A 255 -91.37 -18.23 123.39
C ASP A 255 -89.96 -18.23 122.74
N PHE A 256 -89.59 -17.49 121.70
CA PHE A 256 -90.20 -16.43 120.92
C PHE A 256 -89.62 -16.62 119.47
N LYS A 257 -90.20 -16.19 118.34
CA LYS A 257 -90.32 -14.80 117.85
C LYS A 257 -89.03 -13.98 118.11
N GLU A 258 -88.48 -13.21 117.18
CA GLU A 258 -88.79 -12.90 115.79
C GLU A 258 -87.39 -12.84 115.10
N LEU A 259 -87.19 -13.34 113.88
CA LEU A 259 -87.66 -12.78 112.61
C LEU A 259 -87.26 -11.29 112.41
N LYS A 260 -86.90 -10.98 111.16
CA LYS A 260 -87.06 -9.67 110.51
C LYS A 260 -86.12 -8.50 110.91
N GLU A 261 -85.39 -8.10 109.87
CA GLU A 261 -85.39 -6.73 109.31
C GLU A 261 -84.59 -5.62 110.00
N LYS A 262 -84.17 -4.65 109.16
CA LYS A 262 -83.84 -3.25 109.50
C LYS A 262 -82.53 -3.02 110.28
N GLU A 263 -81.93 -1.84 110.24
CA GLU A 263 -81.77 -0.73 109.27
C GLU A 263 -80.78 0.26 109.97
N TYR A 264 -80.17 1.21 109.26
CA TYR A 264 -79.55 2.44 109.82
C TYR A 264 -78.67 2.37 111.10
N ALA A 265 -77.34 2.52 110.91
CA ALA A 265 -76.45 3.54 111.52
C ALA A 265 -74.98 3.11 111.25
N ALA A 266 -74.06 3.89 110.67
CA ALA A 266 -73.63 5.27 110.98
C ALA A 266 -72.86 5.34 112.33
N LEU A 267 -71.78 6.12 112.50
CA LEU A 267 -71.27 7.23 111.69
C LEU A 267 -69.78 7.53 112.01
N GLU A 268 -68.88 7.50 111.03
CA GLU A 268 -67.50 8.06 111.15
C GLU A 268 -66.89 8.30 109.75
N ALA A 269 -66.29 9.45 109.40
CA ALA A 269 -66.14 10.71 110.14
C ALA A 269 -65.94 11.93 109.19
N ALA A 270 -66.14 13.15 109.74
CA ALA A 270 -65.71 14.50 109.28
C ALA A 270 -65.93 14.93 107.79
N LYS A 271 -66.65 16.01 107.48
CA LYS A 271 -66.44 17.46 107.78
C LYS A 271 -65.22 18.13 107.09
N ALA A 272 -65.43 18.66 105.88
CA ALA A 272 -64.94 19.96 105.37
C ALA A 272 -65.55 20.20 103.96
N ALA A 273 -65.88 21.41 103.50
CA ALA A 273 -65.80 22.75 104.09
C ALA A 273 -67.08 23.57 103.81
N VAL A 274 -67.18 24.78 104.39
CA VAL A 274 -68.29 25.74 104.21
C VAL A 274 -67.72 27.16 104.03
N GLU A 275 -68.06 27.78 102.91
CA GLU A 275 -68.19 29.23 102.56
C GLU A 275 -69.02 29.19 101.25
N GLU A 276 -69.91 30.11 100.88
CA GLU A 276 -70.32 31.43 101.37
C GLU A 276 -71.85 31.41 101.70
N GLU A 277 -72.55 32.44 102.18
CA GLU A 277 -72.17 33.81 102.54
C GLU A 277 -72.93 34.26 103.82
N LYS A 278 -72.42 35.31 104.48
CA LYS A 278 -73.07 36.10 105.54
C LYS A 278 -74.26 36.91 104.93
N ARG A 279 -75.27 37.43 105.67
CA ARG A 279 -75.36 37.80 107.10
C ARG A 279 -76.82 38.08 107.54
N ASN A 280 -77.10 37.92 108.84
CA ASN A 280 -77.83 38.84 109.75
C ASN A 280 -79.03 39.67 109.24
N SER A 281 -80.24 39.53 109.80
CA SER A 281 -80.74 40.02 111.13
C SER A 281 -81.30 41.45 111.14
N ASP A 282 -82.53 41.58 111.63
CA ASP A 282 -83.45 42.73 111.71
C ASP A 282 -82.87 44.13 112.01
N ALA A 283 -83.33 45.17 111.28
CA ALA A 283 -83.53 46.54 111.79
C ALA A 283 -84.38 47.49 110.89
N VAL A 284 -85.54 47.92 111.38
CA VAL A 284 -86.06 49.32 111.45
C VAL A 284 -86.28 50.18 110.16
N ALA A 285 -87.57 50.42 109.86
CA ALA A 285 -88.25 51.66 109.36
C ALA A 285 -87.85 52.31 107.99
N ALA A 286 -88.71 53.01 107.22
CA ALA A 286 -90.13 53.47 107.36
C ALA A 286 -90.79 53.58 105.95
N GLU A 287 -92.07 53.94 105.71
CA GLU A 287 -93.21 54.29 106.59
C GLU A 287 -94.48 53.44 106.20
N ALA A 288 -95.68 53.85 105.74
CA ALA A 288 -96.34 55.14 105.50
C ALA A 288 -97.89 55.08 105.70
N ALA A 289 -98.55 56.22 105.94
CA ALA A 289 -100.02 56.35 106.05
C ALA A 289 -100.78 56.11 104.72
N ALA A 290 -102.01 55.56 104.64
CA ALA A 290 -102.90 54.85 105.59
C ALA A 290 -103.96 54.01 104.75
N LYS A 291 -105.29 53.85 104.98
CA LYS A 291 -106.32 54.47 105.85
C LYS A 291 -107.66 53.68 105.92
N ALA A 292 -108.10 53.34 107.15
CA ALA A 292 -109.49 53.18 107.66
C ALA A 292 -110.53 52.15 107.10
N ALA A 293 -111.01 51.31 108.05
CA ALA A 293 -112.43 51.04 108.44
C ALA A 293 -113.25 49.80 107.95
N GLY A 294 -113.59 48.93 108.92
CA GLY A 294 -114.86 48.18 109.06
C GLY A 294 -114.98 46.77 108.44
N GLU A 295 -115.77 45.81 108.97
CA GLU A 295 -116.35 45.61 110.32
C GLU A 295 -117.02 44.19 110.44
N ILE A 296 -117.13 43.61 111.66
CA ILE A 296 -118.16 42.61 112.12
C ILE A 296 -118.17 41.16 111.47
N ALA A 297 -118.41 40.01 112.15
CA ALA A 297 -118.46 39.63 113.58
C ALA A 297 -118.53 38.07 113.86
N GLN A 298 -118.02 37.64 115.04
CA GLN A 298 -118.53 36.63 116.04
C GLN A 298 -118.74 35.12 115.66
N LEU A 299 -118.22 34.09 116.41
CA LEU A 299 -118.54 33.50 117.76
C LEU A 299 -119.87 32.69 117.81
N THR A 300 -120.17 31.61 118.58
CA THR A 300 -119.78 30.95 119.88
C THR A 300 -120.08 29.41 119.83
N GLU A 301 -119.86 28.47 120.78
CA GLU A 301 -118.92 28.11 121.89
C GLU A 301 -119.41 26.73 122.51
N ILE A 302 -119.11 26.36 123.79
CA ILE A 302 -119.77 25.31 124.67
C ILE A 302 -119.25 23.84 124.50
N LYS A 303 -118.84 23.02 125.52
CA LYS A 303 -119.11 22.77 126.98
C LYS A 303 -120.30 21.78 127.22
N THR A 304 -120.54 21.09 128.36
CA THR A 304 -120.00 21.08 129.76
C THR A 304 -120.29 19.72 130.45
N GLY A 305 -119.50 19.28 131.47
CA GLY A 305 -119.95 18.30 132.49
C GLY A 305 -118.87 17.36 133.10
N LEU A 306 -118.91 16.85 134.34
CA LEU A 306 -119.16 17.32 135.73
C LEU A 306 -119.09 16.07 136.67
N GLU A 307 -118.87 16.25 137.99
CA GLU A 307 -119.38 15.38 139.08
C GLU A 307 -118.60 14.15 139.59
N LYS A 308 -117.46 14.35 140.31
CA LYS A 308 -117.06 13.45 141.43
C LYS A 308 -116.05 14.02 142.47
N VAL A 309 -116.26 15.24 142.97
CA VAL A 309 -115.34 15.87 143.96
C VAL A 309 -115.63 15.37 145.39
N LYS A 310 -114.81 14.45 145.95
CA LYS A 310 -114.98 14.02 147.36
C LYS A 310 -113.80 13.30 148.09
N VAL A 311 -112.56 13.27 147.58
CA VAL A 311 -111.50 12.38 148.15
C VAL A 311 -110.17 13.06 148.46
N ASP A 312 -109.80 14.14 147.77
CA ASP A 312 -108.36 14.45 147.59
C ASP A 312 -107.65 15.14 148.79
N ASN A 313 -108.40 15.62 149.79
CA ASN A 313 -107.89 16.49 150.87
C ASN A 313 -107.09 15.79 151.99
N GLU A 314 -106.85 14.48 151.94
CA GLU A 314 -105.98 13.78 152.91
C GLU A 314 -104.52 13.59 152.43
N THR A 315 -104.18 14.04 151.21
CA THR A 315 -102.87 13.75 150.59
C THR A 315 -101.76 14.77 150.87
N GLU A 316 -102.10 15.99 151.28
CA GLU A 316 -101.19 17.16 151.21
C GLU A 316 -100.02 17.14 152.22
N ILE A 317 -100.16 16.40 153.34
CA ILE A 317 -99.14 16.29 154.39
C ILE A 317 -97.89 15.49 153.94
N GLY A 318 -97.99 14.69 152.86
CA GLY A 318 -96.88 13.89 152.35
C GLY A 318 -95.78 14.66 151.60
N GLY A 319 -96.11 15.78 150.96
CA GLY A 319 -95.26 16.38 149.91
C GLY A 319 -93.93 16.97 150.41
N LEU A 320 -93.91 17.61 151.58
CA LEU A 320 -92.79 18.46 152.01
C LEU A 320 -91.50 17.70 152.41
N LYS A 321 -91.53 16.36 152.51
CA LYS A 321 -90.32 15.56 152.76
C LYS A 321 -89.51 15.24 151.50
N GLY A 322 -90.09 15.31 150.30
CA GLY A 322 -89.40 14.91 149.07
C GLY A 322 -88.38 15.91 148.52
N ILE A 323 -88.48 17.18 148.91
CA ILE A 323 -87.71 18.28 148.30
C ILE A 323 -86.26 18.33 148.80
N ILE A 324 -86.03 18.07 150.09
CA ILE A 324 -84.71 18.24 150.71
C ILE A 324 -83.70 17.20 150.20
N THR A 325 -84.13 15.95 150.00
CA THR A 325 -83.29 14.86 149.46
C THR A 325 -82.80 15.10 148.02
N GLY A 326 -83.44 15.98 147.25
CA GLY A 326 -83.01 16.30 145.89
C GLY A 326 -81.76 17.19 145.81
N LEU A 327 -81.53 18.04 146.83
CA LEU A 327 -80.47 19.06 146.78
C LEU A 327 -79.07 18.49 147.14
N GLU A 328 -79.02 17.42 147.93
CA GLU A 328 -77.74 16.78 148.28
C GLU A 328 -77.19 15.90 147.13
N ALA A 329 -78.07 15.34 146.29
CA ALA A 329 -77.68 14.55 145.12
C ALA A 329 -77.00 15.41 144.04
N ALA A 330 -77.61 16.55 143.66
CA ALA A 330 -77.10 17.43 142.59
C ALA A 330 -75.69 17.99 142.86
N ARG A 331 -75.26 18.05 144.13
CA ARG A 331 -73.91 18.48 144.51
C ARG A 331 -72.84 17.43 144.18
N ALA A 332 -73.18 16.14 144.21
CA ALA A 332 -72.25 15.06 143.92
C ALA A 332 -71.96 14.93 142.42
N GLU A 333 -72.98 15.14 141.58
CA GLU A 333 -72.85 15.09 140.11
C GLU A 333 -71.92 16.20 139.58
N LEU A 334 -72.01 17.41 140.14
CA LEU A 334 -71.25 18.58 139.68
C LEU A 334 -69.71 18.39 139.78
N GLU A 335 -69.22 17.82 140.89
CA GLU A 335 -67.76 17.65 141.09
C GLU A 335 -67.22 16.47 140.27
N LEU A 336 -68.06 15.47 139.93
CA LEU A 336 -67.68 14.42 138.99
C LEU A 336 -67.47 15.00 137.57
N VAL A 337 -68.40 15.84 137.10
CA VAL A 337 -68.31 16.53 135.79
C VAL A 337 -67.04 17.38 135.67
N LYS A 338 -66.56 17.99 136.76
CA LYS A 338 -65.30 18.75 136.76
C LYS A 338 -64.08 17.87 136.48
N THR A 339 -63.96 16.71 137.13
CA THR A 339 -62.83 15.80 136.93
C THR A 339 -62.75 15.24 135.50
N VAL A 340 -63.89 15.06 134.84
CA VAL A 340 -63.95 14.64 133.43
C VAL A 340 -63.32 15.70 132.51
N HIS A 341 -63.74 16.96 132.63
CA HIS A 341 -63.20 18.05 131.79
C HIS A 341 -61.69 18.28 132.03
N GLU A 342 -61.20 18.14 133.26
CA GLU A 342 -59.76 18.24 133.56
C GLU A 342 -58.95 17.15 132.83
N SER A 343 -59.49 15.93 132.70
CA SER A 343 -58.86 14.85 131.92
C SER A 343 -58.91 15.07 130.40
N GLU A 344 -60.00 15.67 129.90
CA GLU A 344 -60.22 15.92 128.47
C GLU A 344 -59.31 17.04 127.93
N ILE A 345 -59.09 18.08 128.72
CA ILE A 345 -58.11 19.15 128.43
C ILE A 345 -56.68 18.58 128.31
N ALA A 346 -56.31 17.62 129.15
CA ALA A 346 -55.01 16.95 129.06
C ALA A 346 -54.87 16.11 127.77
N SER A 347 -55.93 15.40 127.37
CA SER A 347 -55.96 14.62 126.12
C SER A 347 -55.81 15.53 124.88
N LEU A 348 -56.47 16.68 124.87
CA LEU A 348 -56.40 17.63 123.75
C LEU A 348 -55.00 18.26 123.61
N LYS A 349 -54.33 18.59 124.72
CA LYS A 349 -52.94 19.10 124.67
C LYS A 349 -51.98 18.09 124.05
N ALA A 350 -52.03 16.84 124.48
CA ALA A 350 -51.17 15.79 123.92
C ALA A 350 -51.39 15.57 122.42
N LYS A 351 -52.62 15.78 121.91
CA LYS A 351 -52.93 15.74 120.46
C LYS A 351 -52.36 16.94 119.70
N VAL A 352 -52.34 18.13 120.29
CA VAL A 352 -51.71 19.32 119.67
C VAL A 352 -50.21 19.13 119.55
N GLU A 353 -49.53 18.74 120.64
CA GLU A 353 -48.08 18.48 120.65
C GLU A 353 -47.67 17.40 119.62
N ALA A 354 -48.50 16.37 119.43
CA ALA A 354 -48.29 15.35 118.39
C ALA A 354 -48.43 15.90 116.96
N LEU A 355 -49.44 16.73 116.69
CA LEU A 355 -49.68 17.32 115.37
C LEU A 355 -48.64 18.40 115.01
N GLU A 356 -48.12 19.14 116.00
CA GLU A 356 -47.02 20.09 115.80
C GLU A 356 -45.71 19.35 115.44
N ALA A 357 -45.45 18.20 116.08
CA ALA A 357 -44.32 17.33 115.71
C ALA A 357 -44.47 16.72 114.30
N GLU A 358 -45.69 16.33 113.91
CA GLU A 358 -45.98 15.79 112.57
C GLU A 358 -45.84 16.87 111.48
N GLN A 359 -46.37 18.09 111.71
CA GLN A 359 -46.15 19.22 110.80
C GLN A 359 -44.66 19.53 110.61
N LYS A 360 -43.88 19.52 111.70
CA LYS A 360 -42.43 19.76 111.62
C LYS A 360 -41.74 18.70 110.76
N ARG A 361 -42.07 17.41 110.93
CA ARG A 361 -41.48 16.34 110.12
C ARG A 361 -41.89 16.44 108.66
N LEU A 362 -43.17 16.73 108.37
CA LEU A 362 -43.64 16.96 107.00
C LEU A 362 -42.97 18.17 106.34
N GLY A 363 -42.64 19.22 107.09
CA GLY A 363 -41.85 20.35 106.59
C GLY A 363 -40.42 19.96 106.22
N GLU A 364 -39.78 19.11 107.03
CA GLU A 364 -38.45 18.57 106.77
C GLU A 364 -38.45 17.59 105.58
N ASP A 365 -39.42 16.68 105.52
CA ASP A 365 -39.65 15.72 104.41
C ASP A 365 -39.96 16.43 103.07
N LEU A 366 -40.57 17.63 103.10
CA LEU A 366 -40.89 18.41 101.89
C LEU A 366 -39.71 19.23 101.37
N GLU A 367 -38.85 19.73 102.27
CA GLU A 367 -37.67 20.51 101.88
C GLU A 367 -36.53 19.62 101.34
N THR A 368 -36.38 18.38 101.83
CA THR A 368 -35.48 17.39 101.20
C THR A 368 -35.94 17.03 99.78
N ALA A 369 -37.23 16.76 99.59
CA ALA A 369 -37.80 16.49 98.27
C ALA A 369 -37.61 17.66 97.27
N ARG A 370 -37.64 18.91 97.75
CA ARG A 370 -37.31 20.10 96.93
C ARG A 370 -35.85 20.13 96.50
N GLN A 371 -34.92 19.78 97.40
CA GLN A 371 -33.49 19.73 97.07
C GLN A 371 -33.19 18.60 96.08
N GLU A 372 -33.84 17.45 96.20
CA GLU A 372 -33.78 16.38 95.21
C GLU A 372 -34.31 16.84 93.84
N VAL A 373 -35.49 17.45 93.77
CA VAL A 373 -36.04 18.02 92.52
C VAL A 373 -35.10 19.05 91.89
N SER A 374 -34.49 19.93 92.70
CA SER A 374 -33.51 20.92 92.20
C SER A 374 -32.23 20.27 91.65
N SER A 375 -31.73 19.19 92.27
CA SER A 375 -30.57 18.46 91.79
C SER A 375 -30.86 17.68 90.49
N LEU A 376 -32.06 17.11 90.37
CA LEU A 376 -32.53 16.44 89.16
C LEU A 376 -32.75 17.44 88.01
N GLN A 377 -33.26 18.64 88.29
CA GLN A 377 -33.37 19.72 87.31
C GLN A 377 -31.99 20.12 86.76
N GLY A 378 -30.99 20.36 87.63
CA GLY A 378 -29.63 20.64 87.18
C GLY A 378 -29.02 19.51 86.35
N THR A 379 -29.27 18.25 86.74
CA THR A 379 -28.82 17.06 85.98
C THR A 379 -29.49 16.98 84.60
N ILE A 380 -30.77 17.32 84.50
CA ILE A 380 -31.51 17.39 83.22
C ILE A 380 -30.95 18.50 82.33
N GLU A 381 -30.66 19.69 82.88
CA GLU A 381 -30.05 20.79 82.11
C GLU A 381 -28.63 20.50 81.64
N GLU A 382 -27.85 19.71 82.38
CA GLU A 382 -26.54 19.21 81.94
C GLU A 382 -26.69 18.17 80.82
N LYS A 383 -27.60 17.19 80.98
CA LYS A 383 -27.87 16.17 79.95
C LYS A 383 -28.47 16.73 78.67
N ASN A 384 -29.28 17.79 78.76
CA ASN A 384 -29.80 18.49 77.57
C ASN A 384 -28.66 19.13 76.76
N LYS A 385 -27.69 19.78 77.40
CA LYS A 385 -26.51 20.36 76.72
C LYS A 385 -25.62 19.30 76.09
N GLU A 386 -25.45 18.16 76.75
CA GLU A 386 -24.74 17.01 76.18
C GLU A 386 -25.45 16.48 74.92
N ILE A 387 -26.78 16.33 74.98
CA ILE A 387 -27.62 15.94 73.83
C ILE A 387 -27.51 16.95 72.69
N GLU A 388 -27.59 18.26 72.97
CA GLU A 388 -27.42 19.33 71.95
C GLU A 388 -26.05 19.21 71.26
N SER A 389 -24.97 19.03 72.01
CA SER A 389 -23.62 18.86 71.44
C SER A 389 -23.46 17.59 70.61
N LEU A 390 -24.11 16.50 71.02
CA LEU A 390 -24.11 15.23 70.28
C LEU A 390 -24.97 15.31 69.02
N GLN A 391 -26.08 16.07 69.03
CA GLN A 391 -26.90 16.34 67.85
C GLN A 391 -26.14 17.19 66.83
N GLU A 392 -25.42 18.22 67.27
CA GLU A 392 -24.59 19.05 66.38
C GLU A 392 -23.42 18.24 65.79
N SER A 393 -22.78 17.37 66.59
CA SER A 393 -21.76 16.44 66.09
C SER A 393 -22.31 15.36 65.16
N HIS A 394 -23.53 14.86 65.39
CA HIS A 394 -24.19 13.89 64.52
C HIS A 394 -24.50 14.52 63.16
N ARG A 395 -25.08 15.72 63.17
CA ARG A 395 -25.37 16.50 61.97
C ARG A 395 -24.11 16.81 61.15
N ALA A 396 -23.01 17.19 61.81
CA ALA A 396 -21.74 17.41 61.12
C ALA A 396 -21.20 16.13 60.45
N ALA A 397 -21.42 14.96 61.06
CA ALA A 397 -21.08 13.68 60.46
C ALA A 397 -22.03 13.30 59.30
N GLU A 398 -23.33 13.59 59.41
CA GLU A 398 -24.30 13.39 58.31
C GLU A 398 -23.98 14.28 57.10
N GLU A 399 -23.64 15.56 57.31
CA GLU A 399 -23.22 16.48 56.24
C GLU A 399 -21.90 16.01 55.58
N GLN A 400 -20.95 15.46 56.36
CA GLN A 400 -19.74 14.82 55.80
C GLN A 400 -20.06 13.54 55.01
N ILE A 401 -20.88 12.64 55.54
CA ILE A 401 -21.28 11.39 54.88
C ILE A 401 -21.97 11.70 53.54
N ALA A 402 -22.89 12.66 53.50
CA ALA A 402 -23.54 13.11 52.27
C ALA A 402 -22.53 13.66 51.24
N SER A 403 -21.55 14.46 51.68
CA SER A 403 -20.50 14.98 50.78
C SER A 403 -19.59 13.89 50.20
N LEU A 404 -19.29 12.85 51.00
CA LEU A 404 -18.50 11.70 50.57
C LEU A 404 -19.30 10.78 49.64
N GLN A 405 -20.60 10.60 49.87
CA GLN A 405 -21.48 9.86 48.97
C GLN A 405 -21.57 10.55 47.61
N GLN A 406 -21.83 11.87 47.57
CA GLN A 406 -21.79 12.63 46.31
C GLN A 406 -20.45 12.48 45.59
N THR A 407 -19.33 12.59 46.31
CA THR A 407 -17.98 12.42 45.73
C THR A 407 -17.76 11.01 45.16
N VAL A 408 -18.34 9.98 45.79
CA VAL A 408 -18.30 8.59 45.29
C VAL A 408 -19.18 8.42 44.05
N ASP A 409 -20.39 9.00 44.03
CA ASP A 409 -21.30 8.92 42.89
C ASP A 409 -20.76 9.69 41.67
N ASP A 410 -20.17 10.87 41.89
CA ASP A 410 -19.45 11.63 40.87
C ASP A 410 -18.27 10.81 40.29
N LYS A 411 -17.51 10.12 41.16
CA LYS A 411 -16.37 9.29 40.73
C LYS A 411 -16.76 7.97 40.08
N ASN A 412 -17.88 7.36 40.48
CA ASN A 412 -18.45 6.22 39.78
C ASN A 412 -18.87 6.63 38.36
N SER A 413 -19.51 7.80 38.21
CA SER A 413 -19.89 8.35 36.90
C SER A 413 -18.68 8.60 35.99
N GLU A 414 -17.58 9.13 36.54
CA GLU A 414 -16.30 9.31 35.82
C GLU A 414 -15.68 7.96 35.41
N ILE A 415 -15.77 6.93 36.26
CA ILE A 415 -15.29 5.57 35.96
C ILE A 415 -16.15 4.90 34.86
N GLU A 416 -17.47 5.16 34.82
CA GLU A 416 -18.34 4.68 33.75
C GLU A 416 -18.05 5.39 32.41
N GLU A 417 -17.82 6.72 32.40
CA GLU A 417 -17.39 7.43 31.19
C GLU A 417 -16.04 6.89 30.67
N LEU A 418 -15.06 6.69 31.57
CA LEU A 418 -13.73 6.19 31.21
C LEU A 418 -13.78 4.76 30.67
N HIS A 419 -14.63 3.86 31.20
CA HIS A 419 -14.85 2.53 30.62
C HIS A 419 -15.51 2.60 29.24
N GLY A 420 -16.54 3.45 29.07
CA GLY A 420 -17.18 3.64 27.76
C GLY A 420 -16.22 4.16 26.70
N ARG A 421 -15.32 5.07 27.09
CA ARG A 421 -14.25 5.59 26.23
C ARG A 421 -13.16 4.57 25.94
N LEU A 422 -12.74 3.77 26.94
CA LEU A 422 -11.77 2.70 26.75
C LEU A 422 -12.30 1.67 25.74
N SER A 423 -13.52 1.16 25.93
CA SER A 423 -14.14 0.19 25.02
C SER A 423 -14.33 0.74 23.61
N ALA A 424 -14.60 2.04 23.46
CA ALA A 424 -14.68 2.69 22.14
C ALA A 424 -13.31 2.82 21.45
N GLU A 425 -12.19 2.93 22.18
CA GLU A 425 -10.85 2.88 21.58
C GLU A 425 -10.35 1.45 21.37
N GLU A 426 -10.75 0.48 22.19
CA GLU A 426 -10.53 -0.95 21.92
C GLU A 426 -11.19 -1.35 20.59
N GLU A 427 -12.44 -0.96 20.36
CA GLU A 427 -13.14 -1.20 19.08
C GLU A 427 -12.50 -0.45 17.88
N ARG A 428 -11.77 0.66 18.12
CA ARG A 428 -10.98 1.31 17.06
C ARG A 428 -9.64 0.63 16.83
N ALA A 429 -8.98 0.14 17.89
CA ALA A 429 -7.74 -0.61 17.79
C ALA A 429 -7.97 -1.91 17.00
N GLU A 430 -9.00 -2.69 17.32
CA GLU A 430 -9.37 -3.91 16.57
C GLU A 430 -9.63 -3.61 15.08
N LYS A 431 -10.31 -2.50 14.76
CA LYS A 431 -10.55 -2.08 13.36
C LYS A 431 -9.28 -1.62 12.66
N ALA A 432 -8.37 -0.95 13.37
CA ALA A 432 -7.08 -0.53 12.83
C ALA A 432 -6.14 -1.72 12.60
N GLU A 433 -6.14 -2.72 13.50
CA GLU A 433 -5.40 -3.97 13.33
C GLU A 433 -5.95 -4.80 12.15
N ALA A 434 -7.29 -4.94 12.04
CA ALA A 434 -7.92 -5.63 10.91
C ALA A 434 -7.66 -4.92 9.57
N HIS A 435 -7.65 -3.59 9.53
CA HIS A 435 -7.26 -2.82 8.35
C HIS A 435 -5.75 -2.91 8.06
N GLY A 436 -4.91 -3.03 9.10
CA GLY A 436 -3.49 -3.33 8.95
C GLY A 436 -3.24 -4.71 8.34
N GLN A 437 -4.05 -5.70 8.71
CA GLN A 437 -4.03 -7.05 8.12
C GLN A 437 -4.49 -7.03 6.65
N ASP A 438 -5.60 -6.36 6.30
CA ASP A 438 -6.02 -6.16 4.89
C ASP A 438 -4.91 -5.50 4.04
N LEU A 439 -4.23 -4.48 4.59
CA LEU A 439 -3.12 -3.84 3.90
C LEU A 439 -1.89 -4.74 3.76
N GLN A 440 -1.59 -5.62 4.73
CA GLN A 440 -0.49 -6.57 4.65
C GLN A 440 -0.80 -7.68 3.65
N ASP A 441 -1.97 -8.33 3.74
CA ASP A 441 -2.41 -9.36 2.80
C ASP A 441 -2.37 -8.84 1.35
N ARG A 442 -2.80 -7.59 1.14
CA ARG A 442 -2.74 -6.91 -0.16
C ARG A 442 -1.35 -6.48 -0.58
N LEU A 443 -0.44 -6.17 0.36
CA LEU A 443 0.96 -5.92 0.04
C LEU A 443 1.61 -7.20 -0.47
N ASP A 444 1.49 -8.30 0.28
CA ASP A 444 1.99 -9.62 -0.07
C ASP A 444 1.45 -10.09 -1.44
N ASP A 445 0.14 -9.95 -1.70
CA ASP A 445 -0.47 -10.23 -3.01
C ASP A 445 0.14 -9.37 -4.14
N THR A 446 0.46 -8.09 -3.88
CA THR A 446 1.10 -7.22 -4.89
C THR A 446 2.59 -7.51 -5.09
N GLU A 447 3.33 -7.91 -4.04
CA GLU A 447 4.74 -8.32 -4.16
C GLU A 447 4.87 -9.65 -4.90
N GLU A 448 4.01 -10.62 -4.60
CA GLU A 448 3.93 -11.90 -5.35
C GLU A 448 3.54 -11.65 -6.81
N SER A 449 2.56 -10.76 -7.07
CA SER A 449 2.18 -10.36 -8.43
C SER A 449 3.30 -9.64 -9.18
N LEU A 450 4.06 -8.77 -8.50
CA LEU A 450 5.20 -8.06 -9.06
C LEU A 450 6.34 -9.04 -9.39
N ARG A 451 6.65 -10.00 -8.50
CA ARG A 451 7.64 -11.04 -8.77
C ARG A 451 7.20 -11.89 -9.97
N ILE A 452 5.98 -12.43 -9.95
CA ILE A 452 5.41 -13.22 -11.06
C ILE A 452 5.40 -12.47 -12.40
N THR A 453 5.31 -11.14 -12.41
CA THR A 453 5.39 -10.34 -13.65
C THR A 453 6.82 -9.96 -14.04
N THR A 454 7.74 -9.87 -13.07
CA THR A 454 9.18 -9.69 -13.30
C THR A 454 9.80 -10.99 -13.86
N ASP A 455 9.54 -12.13 -13.23
CA ASP A 455 9.99 -13.46 -13.68
C ASP A 455 9.57 -13.71 -15.15
N LYS A 456 8.33 -13.33 -15.50
CA LYS A 456 7.80 -13.44 -16.88
C LYS A 456 8.36 -12.42 -17.86
N LEU A 457 8.88 -11.30 -17.38
CA LEU A 457 9.57 -10.33 -18.23
C LEU A 457 10.99 -10.83 -18.52
N GLU A 458 11.69 -11.37 -17.51
CA GLU A 458 12.99 -12.03 -17.66
C GLU A 458 12.90 -13.23 -18.64
N ASP A 459 11.91 -14.12 -18.49
CA ASP A 459 11.60 -15.21 -19.46
C ASP A 459 11.42 -14.72 -20.92
N LEU A 460 10.91 -13.48 -21.12
CA LEU A 460 10.68 -12.87 -22.43
C LEU A 460 11.89 -12.09 -22.96
N GLU A 461 12.71 -11.53 -22.07
CA GLU A 461 13.96 -10.86 -22.41
C GLU A 461 15.06 -11.87 -22.77
N ASP A 462 15.10 -13.05 -22.12
CA ASP A 462 15.94 -14.19 -22.48
C ASP A 462 15.63 -14.76 -23.90
N CYS A 463 14.45 -14.45 -24.45
CA CYS A 463 14.08 -14.77 -25.84
C CYS A 463 14.69 -13.78 -26.87
N ARG A 464 15.50 -12.82 -26.43
CA ARG A 464 16.11 -11.74 -27.23
C ARG A 464 17.60 -11.62 -26.91
N ILE A 465 18.40 -11.14 -27.87
CA ILE A 465 19.79 -10.73 -27.61
C ILE A 465 19.84 -9.22 -27.40
N GLU A 466 20.67 -8.75 -26.47
CA GLU A 466 20.95 -7.32 -26.35
C GLU A 466 21.73 -6.84 -27.59
N LEU A 467 21.24 -5.76 -28.21
CA LEU A 467 21.89 -5.15 -29.39
C LEU A 467 22.82 -4.01 -28.93
N GLN A 468 24.02 -4.00 -29.49
CA GLN A 468 25.12 -3.14 -29.10
C GLN A 468 25.06 -1.80 -29.81
N THR A 469 25.21 -0.71 -29.06
CA THR A 469 25.31 0.64 -29.62
C THR A 469 26.76 1.08 -29.60
N GLU A 470 27.44 1.00 -30.75
CA GLU A 470 28.79 1.56 -30.97
C GLU A 470 28.71 2.81 -31.86
N HIS A 471 29.79 3.60 -31.90
CA HIS A 471 29.90 4.75 -32.82
C HIS A 471 30.13 4.28 -34.26
N GLU A 472 29.67 5.04 -35.26
CA GLU A 472 29.81 4.71 -36.68
C GLU A 472 31.23 4.31 -37.09
N ASP A 473 32.25 5.02 -36.59
CA ASP A 473 33.68 4.72 -36.80
C ASP A 473 34.06 3.25 -36.55
N ALA A 474 33.41 2.61 -35.56
CA ALA A 474 33.68 1.21 -35.23
C ALA A 474 33.22 0.29 -36.37
N TYR A 475 32.05 0.55 -36.93
CA TYR A 475 31.52 -0.17 -38.08
C TYR A 475 32.28 0.19 -39.36
N VAL A 476 32.65 1.47 -39.58
CA VAL A 476 33.54 1.90 -40.67
C VAL A 476 34.86 1.12 -40.65
N ALA A 477 35.53 1.04 -39.51
CA ALA A 477 36.79 0.31 -39.36
C ALA A 477 36.64 -1.21 -39.55
N VAL A 478 35.48 -1.77 -39.19
CA VAL A 478 35.14 -3.17 -39.49
C VAL A 478 34.91 -3.39 -40.99
N LEU A 479 34.26 -2.45 -41.68
CA LEU A 479 33.96 -2.50 -43.12
C LEU A 479 35.22 -2.29 -43.98
N ASP A 480 36.07 -1.30 -43.66
CA ASP A 480 37.38 -1.13 -44.31
C ASP A 480 38.22 -2.40 -44.17
N LYS A 481 38.32 -2.97 -42.97
CA LYS A 481 39.08 -4.20 -42.75
C LYS A 481 38.61 -5.37 -43.65
N ILE A 482 37.30 -5.45 -43.94
CA ILE A 482 36.77 -6.41 -44.93
C ILE A 482 37.22 -6.04 -46.34
N TRP A 483 37.00 -4.78 -46.75
CA TRP A 483 37.36 -4.26 -48.07
C TRP A 483 38.86 -4.39 -48.37
N THR A 484 39.73 -3.85 -47.51
CA THR A 484 41.18 -3.89 -47.59
C THR A 484 41.72 -5.33 -47.69
N THR A 485 41.11 -6.30 -47.00
CA THR A 485 41.47 -7.73 -47.13
C THR A 485 41.13 -8.28 -48.52
N ILE A 486 39.98 -7.87 -49.09
CA ILE A 486 39.47 -8.35 -50.37
C ILE A 486 40.21 -7.71 -51.55
N VAL A 487 40.41 -6.40 -51.54
CA VAL A 487 41.12 -5.69 -52.62
C VAL A 487 42.57 -6.16 -52.71
N THR A 488 43.26 -6.33 -51.58
CA THR A 488 44.62 -6.90 -51.53
C THR A 488 44.70 -8.29 -52.15
N LEU A 489 43.71 -9.16 -51.90
CA LEU A 489 43.64 -10.51 -52.47
C LEU A 489 43.45 -10.48 -54.00
N VAL A 490 42.50 -9.67 -54.49
CA VAL A 490 42.17 -9.64 -55.92
C VAL A 490 43.27 -8.92 -56.71
N GLU A 491 43.79 -7.79 -56.24
CA GLU A 491 44.95 -7.13 -56.85
C GLU A 491 46.16 -8.06 -56.91
N GLY A 492 46.56 -8.65 -55.78
CA GLY A 492 47.71 -9.56 -55.70
C GLY A 492 47.61 -10.76 -56.63
N THR A 493 46.38 -11.16 -57.00
CA THR A 493 46.11 -12.25 -57.95
C THR A 493 46.09 -11.77 -59.41
N PHE A 494 45.41 -10.65 -59.71
CA PHE A 494 45.06 -10.26 -61.10
C PHE A 494 45.88 -9.09 -61.70
N ARG A 495 46.72 -8.41 -60.90
CA ARG A 495 47.77 -7.46 -61.36
C ARG A 495 48.86 -8.13 -62.19
N SER A 496 49.06 -9.43 -61.96
CA SER A 496 50.00 -10.26 -62.73
C SER A 496 49.56 -10.42 -64.20
N ASP A 497 50.54 -10.63 -65.07
CA ASP A 497 50.31 -10.96 -66.47
C ASP A 497 49.67 -12.36 -66.61
N ILE A 498 48.57 -12.43 -67.35
CA ILE A 498 47.94 -13.69 -67.74
C ILE A 498 48.68 -14.25 -68.96
N GLU A 499 48.87 -15.58 -69.01
CA GLU A 499 49.56 -16.24 -70.11
C GLU A 499 48.81 -16.10 -71.45
N GLU A 500 49.55 -15.89 -72.55
CA GLU A 500 48.99 -15.70 -73.91
C GLU A 500 47.95 -16.76 -74.34
N PRO A 501 48.06 -18.07 -74.01
CA PRO A 501 47.01 -19.04 -74.32
C PRO A 501 45.63 -18.64 -73.75
N ILE A 502 45.59 -18.13 -72.51
CA ILE A 502 44.37 -17.71 -71.79
C ILE A 502 43.87 -16.34 -72.30
N LEU A 503 44.76 -15.50 -72.83
CA LEU A 503 44.37 -14.27 -73.56
C LEU A 503 43.83 -14.57 -74.97
N SER A 504 44.29 -15.64 -75.60
CA SER A 504 43.86 -16.06 -76.94
C SER A 504 42.51 -16.80 -76.92
N ASP A 505 42.25 -17.65 -75.93
CA ASP A 505 40.98 -18.37 -75.83
C ASP A 505 39.89 -17.51 -75.18
N THR A 506 38.85 -17.23 -75.94
CA THR A 506 37.66 -16.52 -75.45
C THR A 506 36.83 -17.38 -74.49
N SER A 507 36.95 -18.71 -74.53
CA SER A 507 36.21 -19.61 -73.63
C SER A 507 36.56 -19.38 -72.15
N CYS A 508 37.84 -19.10 -71.85
CA CYS A 508 38.33 -18.76 -70.50
C CYS A 508 37.63 -17.57 -69.85
N TRP A 509 37.10 -16.65 -70.67
CA TRP A 509 36.46 -15.41 -70.22
C TRP A 509 34.93 -15.51 -70.09
N ASN A 510 34.33 -16.64 -70.48
CA ASN A 510 32.88 -16.80 -70.51
C ASN A 510 32.25 -16.74 -69.12
N ASN A 511 32.87 -17.34 -68.10
CA ASN A 511 32.29 -17.40 -66.75
C ASN A 511 32.20 -15.99 -66.12
N LEU A 512 33.24 -15.17 -66.28
CA LEU A 512 33.23 -13.75 -65.86
C LEU A 512 32.24 -12.92 -66.68
N ARG A 513 32.32 -12.95 -68.01
CA ARG A 513 31.47 -12.13 -68.90
C ARG A 513 29.97 -12.44 -68.80
N ASN A 514 29.60 -13.67 -68.43
CA ASN A 514 28.20 -14.08 -68.25
C ASN A 514 27.81 -14.22 -66.77
N SER A 515 28.63 -13.73 -65.83
CA SER A 515 28.37 -13.81 -64.39
C SER A 515 27.01 -13.18 -64.04
N PRO A 516 26.16 -13.85 -63.23
CA PRO A 516 24.86 -13.31 -62.86
C PRO A 516 24.95 -11.97 -62.15
N TYR A 517 26.03 -11.76 -61.38
CA TYR A 517 26.28 -10.55 -60.60
C TYR A 517 26.62 -9.32 -61.45
N LEU A 518 27.10 -9.50 -62.69
CA LEU A 518 27.41 -8.38 -63.60
C LEU A 518 26.23 -8.00 -64.50
N LYS A 519 25.10 -8.71 -64.44
CA LYS A 519 23.94 -8.50 -65.34
C LYS A 519 23.38 -7.09 -65.31
N HIS A 520 23.32 -6.43 -64.16
CA HIS A 520 22.74 -5.09 -64.07
C HIS A 520 23.63 -4.03 -64.76
N ALA A 521 24.96 -4.23 -64.78
CA ALA A 521 25.90 -3.43 -65.56
C ALA A 521 25.96 -3.79 -67.06
N THR A 522 25.14 -4.72 -67.57
CA THR A 522 25.17 -5.10 -69.00
C THR A 522 24.49 -4.11 -69.95
N GLN A 523 23.79 -3.09 -69.45
CA GLN A 523 23.26 -2.01 -70.31
C GLN A 523 24.38 -1.27 -71.06
N LEU A 524 25.58 -1.17 -70.48
CA LEU A 524 26.76 -0.53 -71.08
C LEU A 524 27.87 -1.50 -71.54
N GLN A 525 27.74 -2.80 -71.21
CA GLN A 525 28.77 -3.85 -71.40
C GLN A 525 30.16 -3.49 -70.84
N ILE A 526 30.43 -3.91 -69.60
CA ILE A 526 31.76 -3.79 -68.95
C ILE A 526 32.88 -4.22 -69.92
N PRO A 527 33.81 -3.33 -70.30
CA PRO A 527 34.88 -3.66 -71.21
C PRO A 527 35.89 -4.59 -70.52
N LEU A 528 35.99 -5.83 -71.01
CA LEU A 528 36.96 -6.83 -70.55
C LEU A 528 37.89 -7.19 -71.71
N PRO A 529 38.98 -6.43 -71.95
CA PRO A 529 39.94 -6.70 -73.01
C PRO A 529 40.75 -7.96 -72.70
N GLN A 530 41.20 -8.63 -73.75
CA GLN A 530 41.94 -9.89 -73.69
C GLN A 530 43.44 -9.65 -73.89
N SER A 531 44.02 -8.81 -73.04
CA SER A 531 45.41 -8.38 -73.08
C SER A 531 45.99 -8.26 -71.66
N ASN A 532 47.24 -7.84 -71.52
CA ASN A 532 47.83 -7.41 -70.25
C ASN A 532 48.12 -5.90 -70.23
N THR A 533 47.40 -5.09 -71.02
CA THR A 533 47.46 -3.62 -70.88
C THR A 533 47.02 -3.20 -69.48
N SER A 534 47.53 -2.08 -68.98
CA SER A 534 47.22 -1.58 -67.63
C SER A 534 45.71 -1.40 -67.45
N ALA A 535 45.03 -0.81 -68.44
CA ALA A 535 43.57 -0.73 -68.49
C ALA A 535 42.86 -2.10 -68.49
N ALA A 536 43.37 -3.12 -69.19
CA ALA A 536 42.78 -4.46 -69.14
C ALA A 536 42.95 -5.13 -67.77
N LYS A 537 44.06 -4.88 -67.06
CA LYS A 537 44.28 -5.34 -65.68
C LYS A 537 43.32 -4.66 -64.70
N GLY A 538 43.20 -3.33 -64.76
CA GLY A 538 42.25 -2.57 -63.93
C GLY A 538 40.82 -3.05 -64.10
N MET A 539 40.37 -3.25 -65.35
CA MET A 539 39.03 -3.80 -65.62
C MET A 539 38.86 -5.26 -65.17
N ARG A 540 39.90 -6.12 -65.23
CA ARG A 540 39.85 -7.48 -64.65
C ARG A 540 39.64 -7.43 -63.13
N ILE A 541 40.47 -6.67 -62.42
CA ILE A 541 40.43 -6.51 -60.96
C ILE A 541 39.05 -6.02 -60.54
N SER A 542 38.59 -4.92 -61.16
CA SER A 542 37.29 -4.29 -60.90
C SER A 542 36.11 -5.25 -61.12
N ALA A 543 36.12 -6.03 -62.20
CA ALA A 543 35.05 -6.99 -62.48
C ALA A 543 35.02 -8.18 -61.51
N VAL A 544 36.19 -8.65 -61.03
CA VAL A 544 36.26 -9.72 -60.01
C VAL A 544 35.81 -9.20 -58.65
N LEU A 545 36.21 -7.99 -58.26
CA LEU A 545 35.73 -7.31 -57.04
C LEU A 545 34.21 -7.09 -57.07
N ALA A 546 33.69 -6.57 -58.19
CA ALA A 546 32.25 -6.34 -58.38
C ALA A 546 31.40 -7.62 -58.35
N VAL A 547 31.97 -8.77 -58.75
CA VAL A 547 31.35 -10.10 -58.59
C VAL A 547 31.41 -10.56 -57.13
N LEU A 548 32.57 -10.45 -56.48
CA LEU A 548 32.78 -10.88 -55.11
C LEU A 548 31.91 -10.09 -54.12
N SER A 549 31.89 -8.77 -54.21
CA SER A 549 31.08 -7.91 -53.35
C SER A 549 29.58 -8.22 -53.46
N ARG A 550 29.06 -8.46 -54.68
CA ARG A 550 27.65 -8.86 -54.87
C ARG A 550 27.33 -10.28 -54.42
N ALA A 551 28.26 -11.22 -54.56
CA ALA A 551 28.13 -12.55 -53.96
C ALA A 551 28.12 -12.47 -52.43
N MET A 552 28.97 -11.62 -51.85
CA MET A 552 28.97 -11.36 -50.40
C MET A 552 27.70 -10.65 -49.94
N HIS A 553 27.13 -9.72 -50.70
CA HIS A 553 25.83 -9.13 -50.38
C HIS A 553 24.73 -10.20 -50.33
N LYS A 554 24.65 -11.07 -51.33
CA LYS A 554 23.64 -12.14 -51.36
C LYS A 554 23.82 -13.16 -50.24
N HIS A 555 25.05 -13.49 -49.88
CA HIS A 555 25.33 -14.64 -49.01
C HIS A 555 25.73 -14.27 -47.58
N LEU A 556 26.50 -13.20 -47.36
CA LEU A 556 27.08 -12.81 -46.07
C LEU A 556 26.45 -11.54 -45.48
N PHE A 557 26.23 -10.48 -46.27
CA PHE A 557 25.69 -9.20 -45.78
C PHE A 557 24.16 -9.26 -45.69
N ARG A 558 23.68 -10.07 -44.75
CA ARG A 558 22.26 -10.30 -44.43
C ARG A 558 22.02 -10.00 -42.94
N PRO A 559 20.80 -9.60 -42.53
CA PRO A 559 20.51 -9.29 -41.12
C PRO A 559 20.57 -10.51 -40.20
N VAL A 560 20.22 -11.71 -40.70
CA VAL A 560 20.31 -12.99 -39.97
C VAL A 560 20.65 -14.15 -40.91
N TYR A 561 21.10 -15.30 -40.37
CA TYR A 561 21.48 -16.49 -41.13
C TYR A 561 20.52 -17.70 -40.96
N LEU A 562 19.31 -17.49 -40.45
CA LEU A 562 18.32 -18.58 -40.23
C LEU A 562 17.80 -19.24 -41.52
N LEU A 563 17.60 -18.44 -42.56
CA LEU A 563 17.00 -18.84 -43.85
C LEU A 563 18.07 -19.16 -44.91
N GLU A 564 17.63 -19.64 -46.07
CA GLU A 564 18.51 -20.00 -47.19
C GLU A 564 18.97 -18.77 -47.99
N ASP A 565 19.98 -18.96 -48.84
CA ASP A 565 20.75 -17.90 -49.51
C ASP A 565 19.94 -17.09 -50.54
N ASP A 566 18.84 -17.66 -51.04
CA ASP A 566 17.98 -17.10 -52.08
C ASP A 566 16.78 -16.29 -51.55
N ASP A 567 16.53 -16.24 -50.23
CA ASP A 567 15.33 -15.64 -49.65
C ASP A 567 15.51 -14.15 -49.27
N ASP A 568 15.34 -13.27 -50.26
CA ASP A 568 15.31 -11.81 -50.03
C ASP A 568 14.05 -11.32 -49.26
N ASN A 569 13.04 -12.17 -49.04
CA ASN A 569 11.76 -11.70 -48.47
C ASN A 569 11.91 -11.27 -47.02
N LEU A 570 12.78 -11.91 -46.23
CA LEU A 570 13.05 -11.49 -44.85
C LEU A 570 13.76 -10.14 -44.80
N VAL A 571 14.67 -9.85 -45.73
CA VAL A 571 15.34 -8.53 -45.81
C VAL A 571 14.32 -7.44 -46.15
N LYS A 572 13.44 -7.71 -47.12
CA LYS A 572 12.36 -6.78 -47.52
C LYS A 572 11.32 -6.58 -46.41
N PHE A 573 10.99 -7.63 -45.67
CA PHE A 573 10.12 -7.56 -44.50
C PHE A 573 10.74 -6.70 -43.39
N LEU A 574 12.02 -6.92 -43.07
CA LEU A 574 12.71 -6.11 -42.06
C LEU A 574 12.89 -4.66 -42.53
N ARG A 575 13.07 -4.37 -43.83
CA ARG A 575 13.02 -2.97 -44.34
C ARG A 575 11.65 -2.34 -44.12
N ALA A 576 10.58 -2.93 -44.66
CA ALA A 576 9.22 -2.41 -44.49
C ALA A 576 8.79 -2.27 -43.02
N LEU A 577 9.36 -3.09 -42.13
CA LEU A 577 9.14 -2.99 -40.69
C LEU A 577 9.89 -1.80 -40.04
N GLU A 578 11.02 -1.37 -40.58
CA GLU A 578 11.67 -0.10 -40.18
C GLU A 578 10.79 1.09 -40.57
N ASP A 579 10.30 1.07 -41.81
CA ASP A 579 9.47 2.13 -42.39
C ASP A 579 8.14 2.28 -41.62
N GLU A 580 7.66 1.21 -40.97
CA GLU A 580 6.47 1.20 -40.10
C GLU A 580 6.77 1.44 -38.61
N ASP A 581 7.82 0.83 -38.04
CA ASP A 581 8.16 0.82 -36.61
C ASP A 581 9.62 0.35 -36.36
N PRO A 582 10.60 1.28 -36.32
CA PRO A 582 12.02 0.98 -36.06
C PRO A 582 12.29 0.18 -34.78
N THR A 583 11.46 0.41 -33.74
CA THR A 583 11.59 -0.30 -32.46
C THR A 583 11.19 -1.77 -32.61
N ARG A 584 10.18 -2.05 -33.45
CA ARG A 584 9.72 -3.40 -33.74
C ARG A 584 10.64 -4.15 -34.71
N GLU A 585 11.32 -3.48 -35.64
CA GLU A 585 12.42 -4.10 -36.39
C GLU A 585 13.52 -4.52 -35.44
N THR A 586 14.02 -3.58 -34.63
CA THR A 586 15.09 -3.78 -33.66
C THR A 586 14.77 -4.95 -32.71
N HIS A 587 13.53 -5.03 -32.22
CA HIS A 587 13.05 -6.14 -31.39
C HIS A 587 13.02 -7.47 -32.16
N ILE A 588 12.37 -7.53 -33.33
CA ILE A 588 12.24 -8.78 -34.11
C ILE A 588 13.60 -9.28 -34.61
N ARG A 589 14.48 -8.39 -35.08
CA ARG A 589 15.86 -8.75 -35.48
C ARG A 589 16.64 -9.31 -34.30
N ALA A 590 16.53 -8.72 -33.11
CA ALA A 590 17.17 -9.23 -31.90
C ALA A 590 16.64 -10.62 -31.47
N THR A 591 15.33 -10.86 -31.54
CA THR A 591 14.74 -12.20 -31.31
C THR A 591 15.17 -13.22 -32.39
N LEU A 592 15.25 -12.80 -33.66
CA LEU A 592 15.75 -13.65 -34.74
C LEU A 592 17.25 -13.96 -34.61
N LEU A 593 18.05 -13.11 -33.96
CA LEU A 593 19.47 -13.36 -33.66
C LEU A 593 19.64 -14.30 -32.45
N ALA A 594 18.84 -14.14 -31.41
CA ALA A 594 18.77 -15.10 -30.29
C ALA A 594 18.24 -16.48 -30.72
N THR A 595 17.44 -16.54 -31.78
CA THR A 595 16.91 -17.80 -32.31
C THR A 595 18.02 -18.68 -32.90
N MET A 596 18.19 -19.88 -32.34
CA MET A 596 19.08 -20.95 -32.83
C MET A 596 20.52 -20.50 -33.18
N PRO A 597 21.30 -19.95 -32.23
CA PRO A 597 22.60 -19.31 -32.52
C PRO A 597 23.62 -20.29 -33.15
N GLU A 598 23.67 -21.54 -32.68
CA GLU A 598 24.52 -22.58 -33.29
C GLU A 598 24.22 -22.80 -34.77
N ARG A 599 22.92 -22.81 -35.15
CA ARG A 599 22.48 -22.94 -36.54
C ARG A 599 22.90 -21.73 -37.37
N GLN A 600 22.89 -20.52 -36.81
CA GLN A 600 23.32 -19.32 -37.54
C GLN A 600 24.84 -19.34 -37.79
N LEU A 601 25.64 -19.80 -36.83
CA LEU A 601 27.08 -20.04 -37.02
C LEU A 601 27.34 -21.10 -38.10
N GLU A 602 26.61 -22.23 -38.09
CA GLU A 602 26.70 -23.22 -39.17
C GLU A 602 26.31 -22.65 -40.54
N GLN A 603 25.26 -21.82 -40.61
CA GLN A 603 24.78 -21.25 -41.86
C GLN A 603 25.73 -20.18 -42.40
N GLY A 604 26.34 -19.35 -41.55
CA GLY A 604 27.46 -18.48 -41.95
C GLY A 604 28.60 -19.29 -42.60
N ALA A 605 28.99 -20.40 -41.97
CA ALA A 605 30.02 -21.31 -42.51
C ALA A 605 29.59 -22.07 -43.78
N ARG A 606 28.28 -22.15 -44.11
CA ARG A 606 27.75 -22.64 -45.39
C ARG A 606 27.74 -21.53 -46.44
N ARG A 607 27.22 -20.35 -46.12
CA ARG A 607 27.20 -19.12 -46.93
C ARG A 607 28.58 -18.73 -47.44
N VAL A 608 29.61 -18.79 -46.57
CA VAL A 608 31.02 -18.62 -46.95
C VAL A 608 31.43 -19.58 -48.09
N LYS A 609 31.04 -20.85 -48.01
CA LYS A 609 31.34 -21.85 -49.05
C LYS A 609 30.53 -21.60 -50.34
N THR A 610 29.32 -21.04 -50.23
CA THR A 610 28.54 -20.57 -51.38
C THR A 610 29.29 -19.46 -52.14
N VAL A 611 29.79 -18.42 -51.45
CA VAL A 611 30.60 -17.34 -52.05
C VAL A 611 31.86 -17.89 -52.72
N ILE A 612 32.65 -18.70 -52.00
CA ILE A 612 33.90 -19.26 -52.53
C ILE A 612 33.64 -20.05 -53.81
N ARG A 613 32.60 -20.90 -53.83
CA ARG A 613 32.21 -21.70 -55.01
C ARG A 613 31.83 -20.83 -56.21
N GLU A 614 31.05 -19.78 -56.00
CA GLU A 614 30.56 -18.93 -57.11
C GLU A 614 31.64 -18.03 -57.69
N VAL A 615 32.46 -17.42 -56.83
CA VAL A 615 33.54 -16.51 -57.24
C VAL A 615 34.72 -17.28 -57.84
N SER A 616 35.08 -18.44 -57.28
CA SER A 616 36.11 -19.32 -57.89
C SER A 616 35.67 -19.86 -59.25
N TRP A 617 34.40 -20.27 -59.42
CA TRP A 617 33.88 -20.69 -60.72
C TRP A 617 33.97 -19.57 -61.78
N VAL A 618 33.74 -18.32 -61.38
CA VAL A 618 33.86 -17.15 -62.28
C VAL A 618 35.28 -16.99 -62.84
N VAL A 619 36.32 -17.23 -62.02
CA VAL A 619 37.73 -17.02 -62.43
C VAL A 619 38.50 -18.28 -62.80
N GLN A 620 37.90 -19.47 -62.65
CA GLN A 620 38.56 -20.78 -62.75
C GLN A 620 39.46 -20.97 -63.99
N HIS A 621 39.05 -20.43 -65.13
CA HIS A 621 39.74 -20.61 -66.41
C HIS A 621 40.69 -19.45 -66.76
N MET A 622 40.82 -18.44 -65.88
CA MET A 622 41.70 -17.27 -66.05
C MET A 622 43.02 -17.38 -65.26
N LEU A 623 43.15 -18.39 -64.39
CA LEU A 623 44.30 -18.58 -63.50
C LEU A 623 45.00 -19.92 -63.80
N THR A 624 46.31 -19.98 -63.59
CA THR A 624 47.03 -21.27 -63.53
C THR A 624 46.58 -22.07 -62.29
N ALA A 625 46.78 -23.40 -62.29
CA ALA A 625 46.33 -24.25 -61.19
C ALA A 625 46.86 -23.81 -59.80
N LEU A 626 48.12 -23.36 -59.73
CA LEU A 626 48.75 -22.87 -58.50
C LEU A 626 48.16 -21.53 -58.05
N GLN A 627 47.94 -20.59 -58.99
CA GLN A 627 47.27 -19.32 -58.70
C GLN A 627 45.81 -19.55 -58.26
N PHE A 628 45.11 -20.51 -58.86
CA PHE A 628 43.74 -20.85 -58.51
C PHE A 628 43.63 -21.43 -57.10
N GLU A 629 44.51 -22.35 -56.71
CA GLU A 629 44.56 -22.93 -55.35
C GLU A 629 44.91 -21.87 -54.30
N ALA A 630 45.90 -21.01 -54.58
CA ALA A 630 46.27 -19.89 -53.71
C ALA A 630 45.12 -18.86 -53.58
N PHE A 631 44.48 -18.48 -54.70
CA PHE A 631 43.33 -17.57 -54.70
C PHE A 631 42.15 -18.15 -53.93
N CYS A 632 41.80 -19.42 -54.13
CA CYS A 632 40.71 -20.06 -53.37
C CYS A 632 40.99 -20.09 -51.87
N SER A 633 42.24 -20.34 -51.47
CA SER A 633 42.66 -20.34 -50.05
C SER A 633 42.59 -18.95 -49.42
N GLY A 634 43.07 -17.91 -50.14
CA GLY A 634 42.95 -16.52 -49.71
C GLY A 634 41.50 -16.03 -49.67
N LEU A 635 40.69 -16.44 -50.65
CA LEU A 635 39.26 -16.15 -50.72
C LEU A 635 38.48 -16.80 -49.56
N GLU A 636 38.84 -18.02 -49.16
CA GLU A 636 38.27 -18.66 -47.98
C GLU A 636 38.62 -17.90 -46.69
N ALA A 637 39.86 -17.41 -46.56
CA ALA A 637 40.25 -16.58 -45.42
C ALA A 637 39.51 -15.23 -45.39
N ALA A 638 39.43 -14.54 -46.53
CA ALA A 638 38.73 -13.26 -46.66
C ALA A 638 37.22 -13.40 -46.39
N CYS A 639 36.56 -14.42 -46.93
CA CYS A 639 35.13 -14.65 -46.71
C CYS A 639 34.82 -15.08 -45.26
N LYS A 640 35.70 -15.84 -44.59
CA LYS A 640 35.57 -16.12 -43.15
C LYS A 640 35.67 -14.85 -42.32
N LEU A 641 36.72 -14.05 -42.53
CA LEU A 641 36.89 -12.77 -41.83
C LEU A 641 35.66 -11.87 -42.03
N ALA A 642 35.15 -11.77 -43.25
CA ALA A 642 33.96 -10.98 -43.55
C ALA A 642 32.70 -11.52 -42.87
N CYS A 643 32.51 -12.84 -42.81
CA CYS A 643 31.40 -13.45 -42.07
C CYS A 643 31.53 -13.18 -40.55
N GLU A 644 32.73 -13.34 -39.98
CA GLU A 644 33.01 -13.09 -38.56
C GLU A 644 32.86 -11.61 -38.18
N GLN A 645 33.20 -10.70 -39.08
CA GLN A 645 33.02 -9.26 -38.90
C GLN A 645 31.53 -8.86 -39.07
N TRP A 646 30.84 -9.39 -40.10
CA TRP A 646 29.44 -9.08 -40.32
C TRP A 646 28.52 -9.62 -39.22
N MET A 647 28.85 -10.75 -38.60
CA MET A 647 28.12 -11.24 -37.41
C MET A 647 28.24 -10.30 -36.18
N ARG A 648 29.17 -9.33 -36.18
CA ARG A 648 29.20 -8.23 -35.19
C ARG A 648 28.26 -7.10 -35.61
N ILE A 649 28.29 -6.72 -36.88
CA ILE A 649 27.37 -5.73 -37.48
C ILE A 649 25.90 -6.16 -37.30
N GLN A 650 25.59 -7.46 -37.40
CA GLN A 650 24.25 -8.00 -37.11
C GLN A 650 23.76 -7.68 -35.69
N LEU A 651 24.66 -7.64 -34.70
CA LEU A 651 24.37 -7.33 -33.30
C LEU A 651 24.30 -5.82 -33.01
N SER A 652 24.56 -4.95 -33.99
CA SER A 652 24.40 -3.51 -33.85
C SER A 652 22.95 -3.12 -33.55
N HIS A 653 22.72 -2.06 -32.77
CA HIS A 653 21.40 -1.43 -32.71
C HIS A 653 21.08 -0.78 -34.07
N MET A 654 22.00 0.05 -34.57
CA MET A 654 21.94 0.67 -35.90
C MET A 654 21.96 -0.39 -37.00
N LYS A 655 20.96 -0.35 -37.88
CA LYS A 655 20.75 -1.39 -38.90
C LYS A 655 21.54 -1.07 -40.18
N ILE A 656 22.67 -1.75 -40.34
CA ILE A 656 23.58 -1.53 -41.48
C ILE A 656 23.25 -2.47 -42.64
N GLU A 657 23.15 -1.93 -43.85
CA GLU A 657 22.99 -2.72 -45.08
C GLU A 657 23.71 -2.10 -46.31
N PRO A 658 24.18 -2.94 -47.25
CA PRO A 658 24.86 -2.49 -48.47
C PRO A 658 23.89 -1.99 -49.55
N TYR A 659 24.24 -0.87 -50.18
CA TYR A 659 23.53 -0.24 -51.28
C TYR A 659 24.32 -0.29 -52.60
N PHE A 660 23.69 -0.78 -53.67
CA PHE A 660 24.30 -0.94 -55.00
C PHE A 660 23.59 -0.14 -56.12
N GLY A 661 22.53 0.60 -55.80
CA GLY A 661 21.67 1.34 -56.74
C GLY A 661 21.05 0.51 -57.89
N PRO A 662 20.33 1.16 -58.83
CA PRO A 662 19.87 2.55 -58.80
C PRO A 662 18.65 2.75 -57.86
N PRO A 663 18.21 3.99 -57.55
CA PRO A 663 18.82 5.28 -57.93
C PRO A 663 20.28 5.42 -57.48
N TYR A 664 21.02 6.33 -58.13
CA TYR A 664 22.41 6.61 -57.79
C TYR A 664 22.60 8.01 -57.22
N GLU A 665 21.61 8.89 -57.39
CA GLU A 665 21.61 10.30 -56.99
C GLU A 665 21.61 10.52 -55.47
N ASP A 666 21.09 9.57 -54.67
CA ASP A 666 20.89 9.76 -53.23
C ASP A 666 22.15 9.48 -52.36
N PHE A 667 23.33 9.20 -52.95
CA PHE A 667 24.51 8.72 -52.21
C PHE A 667 25.86 9.16 -52.79
N ASP A 668 26.83 9.39 -51.91
CA ASP A 668 28.25 9.56 -52.25
C ASP A 668 28.86 8.33 -52.95
N TRP A 669 29.37 8.55 -54.17
CA TRP A 669 30.19 7.57 -54.91
C TRP A 669 31.61 8.12 -55.15
N GLN A 670 32.61 7.32 -54.79
CA GLN A 670 34.03 7.62 -54.99
C GLN A 670 34.62 6.73 -56.10
N VAL A 671 35.47 7.32 -56.93
CA VAL A 671 36.25 6.58 -57.94
C VAL A 671 37.22 5.59 -57.29
N LEU A 672 37.23 4.32 -57.73
CA LEU A 672 38.20 3.34 -57.28
C LEU A 672 39.56 3.57 -57.97
N ASP A 673 40.51 4.14 -57.22
CA ASP A 673 41.88 4.36 -57.68
C ASP A 673 42.71 3.07 -57.67
N LEU A 674 42.80 2.41 -58.82
CA LEU A 674 43.80 1.37 -59.09
C LEU A 674 45.01 1.99 -59.82
N PRO A 675 46.26 1.66 -59.44
CA PRO A 675 47.47 2.08 -60.18
C PRO A 675 47.39 1.77 -61.67
N GLU A 676 46.80 0.63 -62.02
CA GLU A 676 46.48 0.19 -63.37
C GLU A 676 45.73 1.22 -64.25
N PHE A 677 44.89 2.08 -63.66
CA PHE A 677 44.18 3.13 -64.39
C PHE A 677 45.02 4.41 -64.54
N ALA A 678 45.85 4.74 -63.54
CA ALA A 678 46.81 5.84 -63.64
C ALA A 678 47.87 5.55 -64.72
N ASP A 679 48.46 4.35 -64.71
CA ASP A 679 49.38 3.86 -65.75
C ASP A 679 48.74 3.94 -67.15
N ALA A 680 47.48 3.48 -67.29
CA ALA A 680 46.75 3.55 -68.56
C ALA A 680 46.47 4.99 -69.03
N ALA A 681 46.24 5.93 -68.10
CA ALA A 681 46.06 7.34 -68.41
C ALA A 681 47.39 7.98 -68.87
N GLU A 682 48.52 7.65 -68.24
CA GLU A 682 49.84 8.09 -68.69
C GLU A 682 50.22 7.48 -70.05
N GLU A 683 50.03 6.16 -70.25
CA GLU A 683 50.21 5.49 -71.55
C GLU A 683 49.45 6.22 -72.67
N THR A 684 48.20 6.60 -72.39
CA THR A 684 47.33 7.31 -73.34
C THR A 684 47.79 8.75 -73.59
N ARG A 685 48.22 9.47 -72.54
CA ARG A 685 48.73 10.86 -72.63
C ARG A 685 50.08 10.94 -73.35
N LEU A 686 50.96 9.95 -73.16
CA LEU A 686 52.32 9.91 -73.73
C LEU A 686 52.36 9.42 -75.18
N ASN A 687 51.33 8.71 -75.67
CA ASN A 687 51.36 8.05 -76.98
C ASN A 687 50.09 8.26 -77.86
N PRO A 688 49.63 9.51 -78.09
CA PRO A 688 48.39 9.78 -78.85
C PRO A 688 48.42 9.29 -80.31
N GLU A 689 49.59 9.17 -80.94
CA GLU A 689 49.70 8.62 -82.31
C GLU A 689 49.49 7.10 -82.36
N LEU A 690 49.72 6.37 -81.27
CA LEU A 690 49.65 4.90 -81.23
C LEU A 690 48.20 4.40 -81.33
N SER A 691 47.23 5.17 -80.79
CA SER A 691 45.79 4.99 -81.05
C SER A 691 45.41 5.06 -82.53
N THR A 692 46.26 5.66 -83.37
CA THR A 692 46.04 5.76 -84.83
C THR A 692 46.78 4.67 -85.62
N GLN A 693 47.87 4.10 -85.08
CA GLN A 693 48.74 3.16 -85.82
C GLN A 693 48.54 1.67 -85.48
N LEU A 694 47.82 1.32 -84.42
CA LEU A 694 47.41 -0.08 -84.13
C LEU A 694 46.54 -0.74 -85.23
N SER A 695 46.14 0.00 -86.28
CA SER A 695 45.40 -0.55 -87.41
C SER A 695 46.21 -1.46 -88.34
N THR A 696 47.56 -1.44 -88.33
CA THR A 696 48.37 -2.23 -89.28
C THR A 696 49.75 -2.68 -88.77
N HIS A 697 49.81 -3.72 -87.92
CA HIS A 697 50.81 -4.80 -88.08
C HIS A 697 50.49 -6.02 -87.21
N ASN A 698 50.48 -7.21 -87.82
CA ASN A 698 50.76 -8.47 -87.13
C ASN A 698 51.16 -9.56 -88.15
N ILE A 699 51.78 -10.65 -87.69
CA ILE A 699 52.43 -11.76 -88.44
C ILE A 699 53.92 -11.52 -88.81
N ALA A 700 54.81 -12.06 -87.95
CA ALA A 700 56.00 -12.85 -88.34
C ALA A 700 56.52 -13.61 -87.10
N THR A 701 57.16 -14.77 -87.27
CA THR A 701 57.59 -15.66 -86.16
C THR A 701 59.10 -15.95 -86.14
N HIS A 702 59.57 -16.37 -84.96
CA HIS A 702 60.80 -17.14 -84.67
C HIS A 702 62.21 -16.51 -84.72
N ASN A 703 62.80 -16.48 -83.51
CA ASN A 703 64.09 -17.09 -83.13
C ASN A 703 65.47 -16.52 -83.54
N VAL A 704 66.21 -16.14 -82.48
CA VAL A 704 67.58 -16.61 -82.12
C VAL A 704 68.82 -15.85 -82.67
N ALA A 705 69.83 -15.79 -81.77
CA ALA A 705 71.27 -15.54 -81.98
C ALA A 705 71.86 -14.10 -81.94
N THR A 706 72.15 -13.65 -80.70
CA THR A 706 73.48 -13.17 -80.22
C THR A 706 74.18 -11.91 -80.78
N SER A 707 74.96 -11.29 -79.88
CA SER A 707 76.23 -10.57 -80.11
C SER A 707 76.22 -9.03 -80.20
N ASN A 708 76.47 -8.42 -79.03
CA ASN A 708 77.49 -7.36 -78.79
C ASN A 708 77.55 -6.13 -79.72
N VAL A 709 77.36 -4.94 -79.16
CA VAL A 709 78.48 -4.13 -78.63
C VAL A 709 78.05 -3.46 -77.31
N ALA A 710 78.95 -3.40 -76.33
CA ALA A 710 78.78 -2.59 -75.11
C ALA A 710 80.00 -1.68 -74.89
N ARG A 711 79.74 -0.45 -74.43
CA ARG A 711 80.63 0.56 -73.79
C ARG A 711 79.77 1.82 -73.58
N GLN A 712 79.84 2.56 -72.49
CA GLN A 712 80.59 2.50 -71.22
C GLN A 712 79.64 3.09 -70.16
N ALA A 713 79.72 2.88 -68.85
CA ALA A 713 80.36 1.94 -67.94
C ALA A 713 80.24 2.58 -66.54
N GLN A 714 79.98 1.75 -65.51
CA GLN A 714 80.68 1.75 -64.21
C GLN A 714 80.49 2.95 -63.22
N SER A 715 80.52 2.75 -61.89
CA SER A 715 80.67 1.50 -61.13
C SER A 715 80.01 1.56 -59.74
N MET A 716 79.33 0.46 -59.39
CA MET A 716 79.23 -0.24 -58.10
C MET A 716 79.31 0.47 -56.73
N ALA A 717 78.58 -0.16 -55.80
CA ALA A 717 78.75 -0.24 -54.35
C ALA A 717 80.21 -0.58 -53.91
N ASP A 718 80.59 -0.67 -52.62
CA ASP A 718 79.94 -1.48 -51.57
C ASP A 718 80.57 -1.25 -50.16
N ILE A 719 80.02 -1.92 -49.14
CA ILE A 719 80.61 -2.29 -47.83
C ILE A 719 80.56 -1.25 -46.66
N ARG A 720 79.49 -1.41 -45.84
CA ARG A 720 79.49 -1.89 -44.42
C ARG A 720 80.14 -1.10 -43.24
N LEU A 721 79.31 -0.91 -42.19
CA LEU A 721 79.57 -0.89 -40.72
C LEU A 721 80.68 0.01 -40.11
N GLU A 722 80.30 0.87 -39.14
CA GLU A 722 80.45 0.56 -37.69
C GLU A 722 79.59 1.51 -36.80
N THR A 723 79.73 1.49 -35.47
CA THR A 723 78.77 2.04 -34.46
C THR A 723 79.48 2.84 -33.34
N ILE A 724 78.71 3.58 -32.51
CA ILE A 724 78.97 4.04 -31.10
C ILE A 724 79.06 5.58 -30.88
N ASP A 725 78.29 6.05 -29.88
CA ASP A 725 78.31 7.27 -29.02
C ASP A 725 78.70 8.68 -29.54
N GLY A 726 78.18 9.74 -28.87
CA GLY A 726 78.69 11.11 -29.07
C GLY A 726 77.88 12.30 -28.53
N SER A 727 77.47 12.27 -27.26
CA SER A 727 76.68 13.28 -26.53
C SER A 727 76.99 14.79 -26.70
N ASP A 728 75.94 15.61 -26.53
CA ASP A 728 75.85 16.80 -25.62
C ASP A 728 75.78 18.25 -26.17
N SER A 729 74.98 19.07 -25.46
CA SER A 729 74.92 20.54 -25.35
C SER A 729 74.41 21.39 -26.55
N GLY A 730 73.71 22.52 -26.30
CA GLY A 730 73.45 23.51 -27.38
C GLY A 730 72.35 24.59 -27.29
N ALA A 731 71.51 24.69 -26.25
CA ALA A 731 70.63 25.87 -26.06
C ALA A 731 71.44 27.06 -25.45
N PRO A 732 70.99 28.35 -25.42
CA PRO A 732 69.59 28.85 -25.55
C PRO A 732 69.36 30.27 -26.19
N SER A 733 68.11 30.79 -26.13
CA SER A 733 67.74 32.22 -25.83
C SER A 733 67.87 33.30 -26.94
N VAL A 734 67.13 34.44 -27.03
CA VAL A 734 65.90 35.05 -26.40
C VAL A 734 65.21 36.00 -27.43
N SER A 735 63.95 36.41 -27.16
CA SER A 735 63.24 37.65 -27.64
C SER A 735 62.42 37.50 -28.93
N ALA A 736 61.10 37.72 -29.04
CA ALA A 736 60.04 38.35 -28.21
C ALA A 736 59.90 39.89 -28.22
N SER A 737 58.79 40.41 -28.78
CA SER A 737 58.15 41.71 -28.45
C SER A 737 56.77 41.88 -29.13
N ALA A 738 55.86 42.58 -28.44
CA ALA A 738 54.56 43.14 -28.85
C ALA A 738 54.24 44.31 -27.85
N PRO A 739 53.06 44.97 -27.76
CA PRO A 739 51.83 44.96 -28.60
C PRO A 739 51.17 46.36 -28.86
N ALA A 740 50.13 46.41 -29.73
CA ALA A 740 48.94 47.31 -29.70
C ALA A 740 49.15 48.87 -29.78
N PRO A 741 48.12 49.77 -29.70
CA PRO A 741 46.65 49.58 -29.63
C PRO A 741 45.72 50.55 -30.48
N LEU A 742 44.40 50.29 -30.43
CA LEU A 742 43.21 51.19 -30.53
C LEU A 742 42.89 52.04 -31.80
N ASP A 743 41.63 51.98 -32.31
CA ASP A 743 40.55 52.96 -31.98
C ASP A 743 39.12 52.56 -32.49
N ARG A 744 38.08 53.39 -32.19
CA ARG A 744 36.61 53.28 -32.54
C ARG A 744 36.00 54.73 -32.63
N PRO A 745 34.68 55.06 -32.84
CA PRO A 745 33.40 54.28 -32.93
C PRO A 745 32.41 54.75 -34.07
N ASP A 746 31.08 54.53 -33.87
CA ASP A 746 29.88 55.23 -34.44
C ASP A 746 29.42 54.98 -35.91
N THR A 747 28.13 55.02 -36.33
CA THR A 747 26.81 55.18 -35.63
C THR A 747 25.59 54.56 -36.39
N THR A 748 24.45 54.48 -35.69
CA THR A 748 23.06 54.00 -35.98
C THR A 748 22.31 54.34 -37.29
N SER A 749 21.47 53.40 -37.78
CA SER A 749 20.05 53.56 -38.25
C SER A 749 19.47 52.15 -38.55
N THR A 750 18.43 51.60 -37.91
CA THR A 750 16.99 51.98 -37.83
C THR A 750 16.23 51.92 -39.16
N TYR A 751 15.41 50.86 -39.36
CA TYR A 751 13.95 50.94 -39.58
C TYR A 751 13.25 49.56 -39.39
N GLN A 752 11.92 49.52 -39.46
CA GLN A 752 11.04 48.37 -39.10
C GLN A 752 10.28 47.77 -40.31
N PRO A 753 9.62 46.60 -40.18
CA PRO A 753 9.19 45.74 -41.31
C PRO A 753 7.81 46.09 -41.90
N ASP A 754 7.46 45.43 -43.01
CA ASP A 754 6.05 45.19 -43.38
C ASP A 754 5.88 43.81 -44.06
N ASN A 755 4.63 43.39 -44.25
CA ASN A 755 4.17 42.01 -44.44
C ASN A 755 3.74 41.74 -45.90
N ARG A 756 3.81 40.48 -46.36
CA ARG A 756 2.63 39.63 -46.70
C ARG A 756 2.94 38.38 -47.53
N ASP A 757 2.35 37.28 -47.08
CA ASP A 757 1.55 36.30 -47.84
C ASP A 757 1.63 36.33 -49.38
N GLN A 758 2.16 35.26 -49.99
CA GLN A 758 1.44 34.59 -51.07
C GLN A 758 1.83 33.11 -51.20
N ASP A 759 0.87 32.30 -51.64
CA ASP A 759 0.94 30.85 -51.67
C ASP A 759 1.86 30.24 -52.76
N ARG A 760 2.34 29.04 -52.46
CA ARG A 760 2.58 27.87 -53.33
C ARG A 760 2.41 28.07 -54.86
N ASP A 761 3.45 27.69 -55.61
CA ASP A 761 3.52 26.35 -56.23
C ASP A 761 4.95 26.06 -56.73
N HIS A 762 5.26 24.80 -57.04
CA HIS A 762 6.61 24.39 -57.49
C HIS A 762 6.97 24.94 -58.88
N ASN A 763 8.23 25.33 -59.07
CA ASN A 763 9.03 24.81 -60.20
C ASN A 763 10.54 24.92 -59.87
N ASP A 764 11.29 23.95 -60.39
CA ASP A 764 12.72 23.73 -60.14
C ASP A 764 13.62 24.80 -60.77
N ASN A 765 14.80 25.03 -60.16
CA ASN A 765 16.13 24.86 -60.79
C ASN A 765 17.27 25.31 -59.84
N ASP A 766 18.20 24.37 -59.60
CA ASP A 766 19.66 24.55 -59.52
C ASP A 766 20.27 25.56 -58.51
N ASP A 767 20.57 25.09 -57.30
CA ASP A 767 21.61 25.68 -56.45
C ASP A 767 23.01 25.22 -56.92
N GLU A 768 23.87 26.14 -57.38
CA GLU A 768 25.29 25.85 -57.68
C GLU A 768 26.13 25.76 -56.38
N ASP A 769 25.93 24.69 -55.59
CA ASP A 769 27.03 24.20 -54.75
C ASP A 769 28.03 23.45 -55.65
N GLY A 770 29.27 23.94 -55.69
CA GLY A 770 30.32 23.38 -56.54
C GLY A 770 30.76 22.00 -56.02
N PRO A 771 30.82 20.96 -56.86
CA PRO A 771 30.98 19.58 -56.41
C PRO A 771 32.26 19.35 -55.61
N ILE A 772 32.17 18.48 -54.61
CA ILE A 772 33.26 18.19 -53.69
C ILE A 772 34.35 17.40 -54.44
N GLU A 773 35.63 17.64 -54.09
CA GLU A 773 36.79 17.12 -54.83
C GLU A 773 36.92 15.59 -54.71
N GLY A 774 36.19 14.86 -55.56
CA GLY A 774 36.12 13.39 -55.60
C GLY A 774 34.72 12.82 -55.92
N GLU A 775 33.68 13.65 -55.91
CA GLU A 775 32.28 13.30 -56.16
C GLU A 775 32.05 12.84 -57.61
N VAL A 776 31.37 11.70 -57.80
CA VAL A 776 31.12 11.11 -59.13
C VAL A 776 29.67 11.31 -59.55
N ASP A 777 29.48 12.01 -60.68
CA ASP A 777 28.19 12.13 -61.36
C ASP A 777 27.53 10.74 -61.51
N PRO A 778 26.30 10.53 -60.98
CA PRO A 778 25.53 9.29 -61.08
C PRO A 778 25.44 8.71 -62.49
N ASP A 779 25.37 9.56 -63.52
CA ASP A 779 25.33 9.10 -64.91
C ASP A 779 26.72 8.59 -65.34
N ASP A 780 27.84 9.14 -64.86
CA ASP A 780 29.19 8.67 -65.25
C ASP A 780 29.64 7.36 -64.56
N ILE A 781 28.82 6.76 -63.69
CA ILE A 781 29.04 5.44 -63.10
C ILE A 781 28.89 4.32 -64.16
N LEU A 782 29.95 3.53 -64.39
CA LEU A 782 29.89 2.33 -65.24
C LEU A 782 29.67 1.05 -64.43
N LEU A 783 30.28 0.95 -63.24
CA LEU A 783 30.24 -0.26 -62.41
C LEU A 783 30.50 0.06 -60.94
N VAL A 784 29.48 -0.11 -60.08
CA VAL A 784 29.70 -0.20 -58.63
C VAL A 784 30.51 -1.45 -58.32
N VAL A 785 31.67 -1.28 -57.68
CA VAL A 785 32.62 -2.33 -57.28
C VAL A 785 32.41 -2.71 -55.81
N TRP A 786 32.25 -1.71 -54.95
CA TRP A 786 31.88 -1.85 -53.54
C TRP A 786 30.64 -0.99 -53.26
N PRO A 787 29.64 -1.51 -52.52
CA PRO A 787 28.45 -0.74 -52.19
C PRO A 787 28.77 0.42 -51.26
N SER A 788 27.93 1.46 -51.30
CA SER A 788 27.79 2.35 -50.14
C SER A 788 27.21 1.52 -48.99
N MET A 789 27.75 1.64 -47.79
CA MET A 789 27.21 0.93 -46.61
C MET A 789 26.38 1.93 -45.84
N CYS A 790 25.08 1.66 -45.69
CA CYS A 790 24.12 2.62 -45.15
C CYS A 790 23.54 2.11 -43.84
N CYS A 791 23.25 3.00 -42.90
CA CYS A 791 22.23 2.75 -41.88
C CYS A 791 20.84 3.05 -42.46
N VAL A 792 19.82 2.41 -41.91
CA VAL A 792 18.44 2.86 -42.06
C VAL A 792 18.04 3.57 -40.77
N GLU A 793 17.66 4.85 -40.86
CA GLU A 793 17.13 5.62 -39.74
C GLU A 793 15.81 6.28 -40.15
N ASN A 794 14.75 6.09 -39.37
CA ASN A 794 13.41 6.63 -39.65
C ASN A 794 12.80 6.25 -41.03
N GLY A 795 13.31 5.19 -41.67
CA GLY A 795 12.92 4.76 -43.03
C GLY A 795 13.77 5.37 -44.16
N GLU A 796 14.72 6.26 -43.85
CA GLU A 796 15.66 6.85 -44.81
C GLU A 796 17.02 6.14 -44.72
N LEU A 797 17.74 6.05 -45.84
CA LEU A 797 19.04 5.38 -45.96
C LEU A 797 20.15 6.43 -45.88
N MET A 798 20.94 6.38 -44.81
CA MET A 798 22.05 7.32 -44.56
C MET A 798 23.39 6.59 -44.77
N SER A 799 24.31 7.15 -45.56
CA SER A 799 25.59 6.50 -45.88
C SER A 799 26.62 6.62 -44.76
N ILE A 800 27.06 5.47 -44.23
CA ILE A 800 28.16 5.34 -43.26
C ILE A 800 29.52 5.25 -43.99
N THR A 801 29.55 4.67 -45.20
CA THR A 801 30.76 4.64 -46.05
C THR A 801 30.42 4.91 -47.51
N GLN A 802 31.16 5.79 -48.17
CA GLN A 802 31.05 6.06 -49.61
C GLN A 802 31.18 4.77 -50.44
N GLY A 803 30.41 4.67 -51.52
CA GLY A 803 30.46 3.51 -52.43
C GLY A 803 31.59 3.64 -53.46
N LEU A 804 32.24 2.54 -53.84
CA LEU A 804 33.39 2.56 -54.76
C LEU A 804 32.97 2.15 -56.18
N VAL A 805 33.26 2.99 -57.16
CA VAL A 805 32.82 2.84 -58.57
C VAL A 805 33.97 2.89 -59.57
N ILE A 806 33.76 2.27 -60.74
CA ILE A 806 34.51 2.58 -61.96
C ILE A 806 33.69 3.55 -62.80
N SER A 807 34.31 4.68 -63.20
CA SER A 807 33.68 5.65 -64.08
C SER A 807 33.75 5.25 -65.56
N LYS A 808 32.87 5.83 -66.38
CA LYS A 808 32.91 5.72 -67.85
C LYS A 808 34.25 6.24 -68.42
N GLU A 809 34.93 7.19 -67.75
CA GLU A 809 36.25 7.66 -68.15
C GLU A 809 37.37 6.64 -67.84
N GLN A 810 37.47 6.10 -66.61
CA GLN A 810 38.50 5.10 -66.27
C GLN A 810 38.47 3.89 -67.22
N ALA A 811 37.27 3.45 -67.60
CA ALA A 811 37.06 2.32 -68.50
C ALA A 811 37.31 2.64 -70.00
N ARG A 812 37.47 3.92 -70.37
CA ARG A 812 37.57 4.38 -71.76
C ARG A 812 38.73 3.77 -72.56
N PRO A 813 39.96 3.60 -72.03
CA PRO A 813 41.04 2.96 -72.79
C PRO A 813 40.76 1.48 -73.06
N ALA A 814 40.22 0.76 -72.08
CA ALA A 814 39.78 -0.63 -72.23
C ALA A 814 38.64 -0.78 -73.26
N LEU A 815 37.71 0.18 -73.28
CA LEU A 815 36.60 0.20 -74.24
C LEU A 815 37.09 0.39 -75.68
N GLU A 816 38.11 1.22 -75.94
CA GLU A 816 38.69 1.32 -77.29
C GLU A 816 39.52 0.08 -77.65
N GLU A 817 40.23 -0.57 -76.72
CA GLU A 817 40.95 -1.82 -77.02
C GLU A 817 39.97 -2.92 -77.50
N VAL A 818 38.85 -3.10 -76.78
CA VAL A 818 37.76 -4.02 -77.18
C VAL A 818 37.19 -3.63 -78.55
N ARG A 819 36.99 -2.33 -78.81
CA ARG A 819 36.46 -1.80 -80.08
C ARG A 819 37.41 -2.01 -81.25
N VAL A 820 38.72 -1.83 -81.07
CA VAL A 820 39.77 -2.10 -82.08
C VAL A 820 39.86 -3.59 -82.38
N ARG A 821 39.88 -4.45 -81.34
CA ARG A 821 39.90 -5.91 -81.51
C ARG A 821 38.65 -6.42 -82.23
N ALA A 822 37.47 -5.89 -81.89
CA ALA A 822 36.22 -6.19 -82.60
C ALA A 822 36.26 -5.78 -84.09
N ARG A 823 36.85 -4.61 -84.43
CA ARG A 823 37.03 -4.18 -85.83
C ARG A 823 37.98 -5.11 -86.60
N SER A 824 39.09 -5.55 -85.99
CA SER A 824 40.10 -6.41 -86.64
C SER A 824 39.57 -7.81 -87.02
N VAL A 825 38.61 -8.35 -86.25
CA VAL A 825 38.00 -9.67 -86.50
C VAL A 825 37.06 -9.67 -87.73
N VAL A 826 36.59 -8.51 -88.18
CA VAL A 826 35.56 -8.38 -89.23
C VAL A 826 36.12 -8.50 -90.67
N THR A 827 37.44 -8.40 -90.88
CA THR A 827 38.06 -8.49 -92.22
C THR A 827 38.09 -9.91 -92.80
N ARG A 828 36.92 -10.45 -93.18
CA ARG A 828 36.82 -11.60 -94.09
C ARG A 828 37.12 -11.18 -95.54
N PRO A 829 38.14 -11.74 -96.22
CA PRO A 829 38.41 -11.42 -97.61
C PRO A 829 37.40 -12.09 -98.56
N GLY A 830 36.50 -11.29 -99.12
CA GLY A 830 35.88 -11.56 -100.42
C GLY A 830 34.53 -12.30 -100.45
N SER A 831 33.45 -11.52 -100.63
CA SER A 831 32.44 -11.85 -101.65
C SER A 831 31.64 -10.60 -102.05
N ARG A 832 31.52 -10.33 -103.36
CA ARG A 832 30.65 -9.27 -103.91
C ARG A 832 29.43 -9.90 -104.58
N ARG A 833 28.23 -9.71 -104.00
CA ARG A 833 26.87 -9.73 -104.62
C ARG A 833 25.83 -9.74 -103.49
N ALA A 834 24.58 -9.31 -103.65
CA ALA A 834 23.93 -8.33 -104.53
C ALA A 834 22.47 -8.18 -104.01
N ARG A 835 21.80 -7.04 -104.19
CA ARG A 835 20.41 -6.87 -103.73
C ARG A 835 19.41 -7.61 -104.63
N THR A 836 18.51 -8.40 -104.06
CA THR A 836 17.17 -8.68 -104.61
C THR A 836 16.17 -8.97 -103.49
N MET A 837 15.00 -8.33 -103.52
CA MET A 837 13.83 -8.66 -102.69
C MET A 837 12.86 -9.54 -103.49
N SER A 838 12.17 -10.49 -102.84
CA SER A 838 10.80 -10.88 -103.21
C SER A 838 10.13 -11.73 -102.13
N GLN A 839 8.81 -11.58 -101.99
CA GLN A 839 7.91 -12.54 -101.31
C GLN A 839 7.56 -13.70 -102.27
N GLY A 840 6.95 -14.80 -101.78
CA GLY A 840 6.55 -15.91 -102.67
C GLY A 840 5.94 -17.19 -102.05
N THR A 841 4.72 -17.10 -101.51
CA THR A 841 3.64 -18.12 -101.55
C THR A 841 3.92 -19.65 -101.49
N MET A 842 3.43 -20.27 -100.41
CA MET A 842 2.49 -21.43 -100.40
C MET A 842 2.79 -22.76 -101.14
N SER A 843 3.05 -23.79 -100.32
CA SER A 843 2.17 -24.99 -100.14
C SER A 843 2.32 -26.29 -100.98
N ARG A 844 2.48 -27.39 -100.19
CA ARG A 844 1.88 -28.77 -100.29
C ARG A 844 2.62 -29.95 -100.95
N LYS A 845 2.83 -30.97 -100.09
CA LYS A 845 2.83 -32.46 -100.31
C LYS A 845 4.03 -33.06 -101.09
N GLU A 846 4.42 -34.33 -100.86
CA GLU A 846 3.84 -35.41 -100.04
C GLU A 846 4.91 -36.23 -99.25
N SER A 847 4.51 -37.33 -98.57
CA SER A 847 5.27 -38.13 -97.58
C SER A 847 5.83 -39.47 -98.19
N PRO A 848 6.27 -40.58 -97.51
CA PRO A 848 6.05 -41.03 -96.10
C PRO A 848 7.17 -41.82 -95.35
N ARG A 849 6.84 -42.23 -94.09
CA ARG A 849 7.46 -43.22 -93.14
C ARG A 849 8.63 -42.71 -92.26
N GLY A 850 8.74 -43.00 -90.96
CA GLY A 850 7.91 -43.79 -89.99
C GLY A 850 8.73 -44.88 -89.25
N LYS A 851 8.46 -45.34 -88.00
CA LYS A 851 7.42 -45.07 -86.97
C LYS A 851 7.91 -45.54 -85.56
N ALA A 852 7.44 -44.92 -84.47
CA ALA A 852 6.90 -45.55 -83.23
C ALA A 852 6.31 -44.41 -82.34
N ASN A 853 5.08 -44.38 -81.79
CA ASN A 853 4.13 -45.32 -81.16
C ASN A 853 4.42 -45.67 -79.68
N HIS A 854 3.48 -45.60 -78.71
CA HIS A 854 2.14 -44.96 -78.67
C HIS A 854 1.49 -45.02 -77.25
N PHE A 855 0.61 -44.05 -76.91
CA PHE A 855 -0.62 -44.20 -76.08
C PHE A 855 -0.53 -44.57 -74.56
N MET A 856 -1.48 -44.20 -73.69
CA MET A 856 -2.71 -43.34 -73.76
C MET A 856 -2.86 -42.56 -72.41
N SER A 857 -3.95 -42.20 -71.70
CA SER A 857 -5.45 -42.20 -71.75
C SER A 857 -5.97 -41.44 -70.50
N LEU A 858 -7.16 -40.81 -70.41
CA LEU A 858 -8.07 -40.17 -71.38
C LEU A 858 -9.10 -39.28 -70.60
N SER A 859 -9.57 -38.15 -71.18
CA SER A 859 -10.85 -37.40 -70.99
C SER A 859 -11.50 -37.20 -69.59
N ARG A 860 -11.95 -35.99 -69.16
CA ARG A 860 -13.12 -35.18 -69.63
C ARG A 860 -14.48 -35.94 -69.60
N ALA A 861 -15.64 -35.38 -69.23
CA ALA A 861 -16.10 -33.98 -69.03
C ALA A 861 -17.27 -33.95 -67.97
N ALA A 862 -17.51 -32.90 -67.16
CA ALA A 862 -18.29 -31.64 -67.39
C ALA A 862 -19.77 -31.62 -66.90
N SER A 863 -20.28 -30.39 -66.66
CA SER A 863 -21.66 -29.92 -66.36
C SER A 863 -22.24 -30.02 -64.93
N GLU A 864 -23.01 -28.97 -64.58
CA GLU A 864 -23.68 -28.73 -63.29
C GLU A 864 -25.04 -29.44 -63.15
N ILE A 865 -25.67 -29.39 -61.96
CA ILE A 865 -27.00 -28.74 -61.72
C ILE A 865 -27.56 -29.05 -60.29
N ALA A 866 -28.17 -28.02 -59.69
CA ALA A 866 -29.14 -28.03 -58.56
C ALA A 866 -28.70 -28.49 -57.14
N ALA A 867 -29.57 -28.19 -56.18
CA ALA A 867 -29.41 -28.36 -54.73
C ALA A 867 -30.75 -28.84 -54.09
N SER A 868 -30.85 -28.82 -52.75
CA SER A 868 -31.99 -29.24 -51.88
C SER A 868 -32.20 -30.76 -51.75
N GLU A 869 -32.69 -31.34 -50.64
CA GLU A 869 -32.75 -30.99 -49.20
C GLU A 869 -33.25 -32.24 -48.40
N VAL A 870 -33.24 -32.23 -47.06
CA VAL A 870 -33.96 -33.14 -46.13
C VAL A 870 -33.40 -34.60 -45.98
N ALA A 871 -33.50 -35.33 -44.85
CA ALA A 871 -33.24 -35.07 -43.41
C ALA A 871 -33.36 -36.40 -42.59
N VAL A 872 -33.09 -36.34 -41.27
CA VAL A 872 -33.52 -37.26 -40.17
C VAL A 872 -32.94 -38.69 -40.09
N SER A 873 -32.17 -38.96 -39.03
CA SER A 873 -32.48 -39.92 -37.92
C SER A 873 -31.20 -40.15 -37.09
N GLU A 874 -30.99 -39.57 -35.91
CA GLU A 874 -31.72 -39.67 -34.63
C GLU A 874 -31.47 -40.96 -33.83
N ARG A 875 -30.73 -40.84 -32.71
CA ARG A 875 -31.05 -41.56 -31.47
C ARG A 875 -30.48 -40.83 -30.24
N ALA A 876 -31.26 -40.74 -29.18
CA ALA A 876 -30.92 -40.04 -27.93
C ALA A 876 -31.19 -40.94 -26.69
N VAL A 877 -30.80 -40.46 -25.49
CA VAL A 877 -31.33 -40.71 -24.13
C VAL A 877 -30.29 -40.14 -23.13
N SER A 878 -30.50 -38.94 -22.56
CA SER A 878 -31.20 -38.64 -21.26
C SER A 878 -30.23 -38.61 -20.05
N ARG A 879 -30.36 -37.78 -19.01
CA ARG A 879 -31.40 -36.77 -18.64
C ARG A 879 -30.90 -35.83 -17.52
N ALA A 880 -31.53 -34.65 -17.40
CA ALA A 880 -31.93 -33.97 -16.13
C ALA A 880 -30.83 -33.40 -15.18
N THR A 881 -31.01 -32.30 -14.43
CA THR A 881 -32.07 -31.24 -14.38
C THR A 881 -31.60 -30.03 -13.54
N GLU A 882 -31.99 -28.80 -13.93
CA GLU A 882 -32.30 -27.63 -13.05
C GLU A 882 -31.14 -27.03 -12.18
N ARG A 883 -31.08 -25.75 -11.77
CA ARG A 883 -31.81 -24.45 -11.94
C ARG A 883 -30.85 -23.34 -11.38
N ALA A 884 -31.06 -22.02 -11.47
CA ALA A 884 -31.65 -21.08 -12.46
C ALA A 884 -31.63 -19.65 -11.83
N THR A 885 -31.82 -18.58 -12.63
CA THR A 885 -32.11 -17.15 -12.23
C THR A 885 -31.05 -16.43 -11.37
N ASP A 886 -30.76 -15.13 -11.50
CA ASP A 886 -31.27 -14.04 -12.37
C ASP A 886 -30.13 -13.06 -12.76
N THR A 887 -30.39 -12.04 -13.60
CA THR A 887 -29.37 -11.06 -14.04
C THR A 887 -29.93 -9.66 -14.24
N ALA A 888 -29.15 -8.63 -13.87
CA ALA A 888 -29.38 -7.18 -14.07
C ALA A 888 -30.48 -6.54 -13.17
N PRO A 889 -30.52 -5.19 -12.98
CA PRO A 889 -29.77 -4.15 -13.71
C PRO A 889 -29.12 -2.99 -12.89
N SER A 890 -28.24 -2.26 -13.60
CA SER A 890 -28.05 -0.78 -13.61
C SER A 890 -27.86 0.09 -12.35
N GLU A 891 -26.81 0.92 -12.46
CA GLU A 891 -26.79 2.40 -12.22
C GLU A 891 -26.48 3.04 -10.85
N ALA A 892 -25.88 4.23 -10.98
CA ALA A 892 -25.89 5.39 -10.09
C ALA A 892 -25.23 5.31 -8.69
N THR A 893 -23.94 5.67 -8.63
CA THR A 893 -23.30 6.18 -7.40
C THR A 893 -23.26 7.71 -7.43
N ALA A 894 -24.04 8.40 -6.57
CA ALA A 894 -23.91 9.84 -6.37
C ALA A 894 -24.45 10.34 -5.01
N ALA A 895 -23.59 11.07 -4.28
CA ALA A 895 -23.90 12.13 -3.31
C ALA A 895 -24.80 11.87 -2.06
N SER A 896 -24.13 11.53 -0.96
CA SER A 896 -23.97 12.42 0.23
C SER A 896 -25.14 12.69 1.21
N ILE A 897 -24.77 13.34 2.33
CA ILE A 897 -25.57 14.09 3.33
C ILE A 897 -26.20 13.29 4.51
N ILE A 898 -25.51 13.41 5.65
CA ILE A 898 -26.00 13.51 7.06
C ILE A 898 -26.89 12.38 7.62
N GLY A 899 -26.41 11.80 8.74
CA GLY A 899 -27.13 10.89 9.63
C GLY A 899 -26.33 10.68 10.92
#